data_AF-E9H463-F1
#
_entry.id   AF-E9H463-F1
#
_cell.length_a   1.000
_cell.length_b   1.000
_cell.length_c   1.000
_cell.angle_alpha   90.00
_cell.angle_beta   90.00
_cell.angle_gamma   90.00
#
_symmetry.space_group_name_H-M   'P 1'
#
loop_
_entity.id
_entity.type
_entity.pdbx_description
1 polymer ?
#
loop_
_entity_poly.entity_id
_entity_poly.type
_entity_poly.pdbx_seq_one_letter_code
_entity_poly.pdbx_strand_id
1 'polypeptide(L)'
;MVLERFTIFLDNADATYFPGQQITGKVHVWNNLPKNVRGIYNECRGFARVSFSTIEQRSRTVRRRGRSHLEVTNASVNHTSNEEYFYQRIALKEGGNDHWEMNQGRHQYPFSFTLPNEIPSSFEGIHGYVRYTIRAVFQRRRKWNHECKMAFTVNSIMDLNTIAEASMPIEASDYKTLGLFCCQSNPITARFSLDRMGYVPGEKIYFNAEVENLSRQVMHGSKFQLIERTSFHAVGKTESCERVIREFSRGQFATSEFWENHAISVPPVVSSELRCCKIIDVDYRIVPQLQQNSTEIFNETSSSDWIAHINLDDNQMSWVGSLPNLGALFGALGAGFLMDKFGRRFVLMTMSLPYLVACLLLAAAANPGMLYAGRFIGGFAGGICSVVSPTYLREITMPTLRGILGMFFSTFVCSGILVTSLMGWLNWRLISAISAIFPVILFAAMFFAPESPYYLIKAGKKFEAQKALKRLRGIKYNIGPEINQLEVRLNKELAEKSSPSDLIKPWALKPLIIAVSLMIFQQLSGINAAVYNSVAIFESAGSTLDNLVCAILLNLDQLVVTVASSLLVERLGRRTLFVLSELTMCISLFGLGTFFYLKDNPETDPALVESLGWLPLVSLILFIGAFGIGAGPVPWLMAGELLPDKVKGPGVSIATFTNWFLAFVVTKTFVNIQSAITSAGAFWMFGICCVIGSLFGLFILPETKGKTQEEIQYLFTKKK
;
A
#
# COMPACT_ATOMS: atom_id res chain seq x y z
N MET A 1 -37.08 -37.96 -37.41
CA MET A 1 -38.45 -37.55 -37.02
C MET A 1 -38.42 -36.71 -35.75
N VAL A 2 -38.24 -35.40 -35.95
CA VAL A 2 -38.27 -34.33 -34.94
C VAL A 2 -39.73 -34.07 -34.53
N LEU A 3 -39.99 -33.38 -33.42
CA LEU A 3 -41.34 -32.83 -33.15
C LEU A 3 -41.64 -31.76 -34.20
N GLU A 4 -42.92 -31.60 -34.58
CA GLU A 4 -43.30 -30.54 -35.52
C GLU A 4 -43.26 -29.18 -34.83
N ARG A 5 -43.74 -29.12 -33.58
CA ARG A 5 -43.68 -27.92 -32.75
C ARG A 5 -43.52 -28.31 -31.28
N PHE A 6 -42.62 -27.63 -30.59
CA PHE A 6 -42.44 -27.73 -29.15
C PHE A 6 -42.11 -26.35 -28.60
N THR A 7 -43.11 -25.67 -28.03
CA THR A 7 -43.03 -24.26 -27.66
C THR A 7 -43.71 -23.99 -26.32
N ILE A 8 -43.14 -23.05 -25.57
CA ILE A 8 -43.69 -22.56 -24.29
C ILE A 8 -44.46 -21.27 -24.58
N PHE A 9 -45.63 -21.12 -23.97
CA PHE A 9 -46.41 -19.87 -23.95
C PHE A 9 -46.64 -19.47 -22.50
N LEU A 10 -46.40 -18.20 -22.17
CA LEU A 10 -46.78 -17.62 -20.88
C LEU A 10 -48.12 -16.91 -21.04
N ASP A 11 -48.92 -16.93 -19.98
CA ASP A 11 -50.21 -16.24 -19.99
C ASP A 11 -50.02 -14.71 -19.90
N ASN A 12 -48.93 -14.26 -19.26
CA ASN A 12 -48.51 -12.85 -19.30
C ASN A 12 -47.75 -12.56 -20.60
N ALA A 13 -48.31 -11.68 -21.43
CA ALA A 13 -47.74 -11.29 -22.73
C ALA A 13 -46.39 -10.57 -22.60
N ASP A 14 -46.19 -9.81 -21.52
CA ASP A 14 -44.96 -9.02 -21.30
C ASP A 14 -43.81 -9.85 -20.69
N ALA A 15 -44.09 -11.11 -20.31
CA ALA A 15 -43.15 -12.03 -19.68
C ALA A 15 -42.35 -11.40 -18.51
N THR A 16 -42.96 -10.44 -17.80
CA THR A 16 -42.35 -9.71 -16.69
C THR A 16 -43.08 -10.01 -15.39
N TYR A 17 -42.35 -10.37 -14.35
CA TYR A 17 -42.88 -10.83 -13.08
C TYR A 17 -42.16 -10.19 -11.90
N PHE A 18 -42.81 -10.18 -10.74
CA PHE A 18 -42.23 -9.74 -9.46
C PHE A 18 -41.85 -10.94 -8.58
N PRO A 19 -40.88 -10.80 -7.66
CA PRO A 19 -40.63 -11.81 -6.63
C PRO A 19 -41.92 -12.19 -5.89
N GLY A 20 -42.10 -13.46 -5.58
CA GLY A 20 -43.34 -13.99 -4.97
C GLY A 20 -44.50 -14.22 -5.95
N GLN A 21 -44.45 -13.70 -7.18
CA GLN A 21 -45.54 -13.85 -8.14
C GLN A 21 -45.60 -15.26 -8.73
N GLN A 22 -46.81 -15.70 -9.05
CA GLN A 22 -47.06 -16.96 -9.73
C GLN A 22 -46.93 -16.77 -11.26
N ILE A 23 -46.10 -17.60 -11.88
CA ILE A 23 -45.95 -17.72 -13.33
C ILE A 23 -46.90 -18.82 -13.80
N THR A 24 -47.73 -18.53 -14.79
CA THR A 24 -48.61 -19.51 -15.44
C THR A 24 -48.41 -19.51 -16.96
N GLY A 25 -48.62 -20.67 -17.56
CA GLY A 25 -48.48 -20.83 -19.00
C GLY A 25 -48.81 -22.23 -19.49
N LYS A 26 -48.55 -22.47 -20.77
CA LYS A 26 -48.84 -23.75 -21.45
C LYS A 26 -47.67 -24.18 -22.31
N VAL A 27 -47.35 -25.48 -22.28
CA VAL A 27 -46.42 -26.11 -23.21
C VAL A 27 -47.22 -26.76 -24.34
N HIS A 28 -46.96 -26.33 -25.57
CA HIS A 28 -47.59 -26.90 -26.78
C HIS A 28 -46.66 -27.94 -27.40
N VAL A 29 -47.19 -29.14 -27.62
CA VAL A 29 -46.47 -30.27 -28.21
C VAL A 29 -47.26 -30.79 -29.41
N TRP A 30 -46.68 -30.67 -30.61
CA TRP A 30 -47.30 -31.13 -31.85
C TRP A 30 -46.46 -32.26 -32.46
N ASN A 31 -47.12 -33.39 -32.71
CA ASN A 31 -46.49 -34.58 -33.29
C ASN A 31 -47.36 -35.21 -34.38
N ASN A 32 -46.73 -35.52 -35.51
CA ASN A 32 -47.42 -36.07 -36.69
C ASN A 32 -47.54 -37.59 -36.66
N LEU A 33 -46.86 -38.26 -35.70
CA LEU A 33 -46.90 -39.70 -35.48
C LEU A 33 -46.88 -39.99 -33.97
N PRO A 34 -47.44 -41.13 -33.52
CA PRO A 34 -47.31 -41.58 -32.14
C PRO A 34 -45.86 -41.63 -31.68
N LYS A 35 -45.58 -41.20 -30.46
CA LYS A 35 -44.22 -41.20 -29.89
C LYS A 35 -44.20 -41.85 -28.52
N ASN A 36 -43.21 -42.70 -28.26
CA ASN A 36 -42.97 -43.26 -26.94
C ASN A 36 -42.21 -42.23 -26.07
N VAL A 37 -42.83 -41.80 -24.98
CA VAL A 37 -42.39 -40.69 -24.12
C VAL A 37 -42.21 -41.20 -22.69
N ARG A 38 -41.16 -40.72 -22.00
CA ARG A 38 -40.96 -41.03 -20.58
C ARG A 38 -41.75 -40.05 -19.70
N GLY A 39 -41.68 -38.77 -20.05
CA GLY A 39 -42.41 -37.71 -19.38
C GLY A 39 -42.20 -36.39 -20.09
N ILE A 40 -43.09 -35.45 -19.82
CA ILE A 40 -42.93 -34.05 -20.20
C ILE A 40 -42.75 -33.26 -18.91
N TYR A 41 -41.60 -32.60 -18.81
CA TYR A 41 -41.22 -31.83 -17.64
C TYR A 41 -41.12 -30.36 -17.99
N ASN A 42 -41.33 -29.50 -17.00
CA ASN A 42 -41.00 -28.10 -17.09
C ASN A 42 -40.04 -27.74 -15.95
N GLU A 43 -39.01 -26.98 -16.25
CA GLU A 43 -37.96 -26.57 -15.33
C GLU A 43 -37.92 -25.04 -15.31
N CYS A 44 -38.08 -24.42 -14.14
CA CYS A 44 -37.93 -23.00 -13.94
C CYS A 44 -36.65 -22.74 -13.13
N ARG A 45 -35.79 -21.85 -13.62
CA ARG A 45 -34.47 -21.58 -13.02
C ARG A 45 -34.14 -20.10 -13.04
N GLY A 46 -33.62 -19.59 -11.92
CA GLY A 46 -32.99 -18.27 -11.80
C GLY A 46 -31.51 -18.40 -11.45
N PHE A 47 -30.63 -17.74 -12.20
CA PHE A 47 -29.19 -17.81 -11.96
C PHE A 47 -28.47 -16.56 -12.47
N ALA A 48 -27.30 -16.29 -11.91
CA ALA A 48 -26.37 -15.27 -12.36
C ALA A 48 -25.03 -15.90 -12.75
N ARG A 49 -24.34 -15.25 -13.70
CA ARG A 49 -23.03 -15.67 -14.17
C ARG A 49 -22.18 -14.46 -14.50
N VAL A 50 -20.92 -14.52 -14.06
CA VAL A 50 -19.86 -13.57 -14.38
C VAL A 50 -18.72 -14.31 -15.07
N SER A 51 -18.16 -13.72 -16.12
CA SER A 51 -17.04 -14.25 -16.88
C SER A 51 -16.27 -13.13 -17.58
N PHE A 52 -14.99 -12.97 -17.26
CA PHE A 52 -14.07 -12.06 -17.95
C PHE A 52 -12.64 -12.62 -17.95
N SER A 53 -11.78 -12.09 -18.81
CA SER A 53 -10.40 -12.57 -18.99
C SER A 53 -9.39 -11.47 -18.71
N THR A 54 -8.37 -11.77 -17.90
CA THR A 54 -7.25 -10.86 -17.63
C THR A 54 -5.95 -11.44 -18.18
N ILE A 55 -4.95 -10.60 -18.42
CA ILE A 55 -3.62 -11.04 -18.86
C ILE A 55 -2.71 -11.09 -17.63
N GLU A 56 -2.26 -12.29 -17.25
CA GLU A 56 -1.33 -12.50 -16.15
C GLU A 56 0.05 -12.90 -16.66
N GLN A 57 1.11 -12.42 -16.00
CA GLN A 57 2.48 -12.83 -16.29
C GLN A 57 2.88 -14.07 -15.49
N ARG A 58 3.13 -15.17 -16.19
CA ARG A 58 3.68 -16.39 -15.59
C ARG A 58 5.17 -16.48 -15.90
N SER A 59 5.97 -16.66 -14.87
CA SER A 59 7.41 -16.94 -15.02
C SER A 59 7.67 -18.44 -14.83
N ARG A 60 8.37 -19.05 -15.78
CA ARG A 60 8.80 -20.45 -15.68
C ARG A 60 10.31 -20.52 -15.81
N THR A 61 10.95 -21.20 -14.88
CA THR A 61 12.39 -21.49 -14.97
C THR A 61 12.60 -22.69 -15.90
N VAL A 62 13.22 -22.45 -17.05
CA VAL A 62 13.58 -23.47 -18.03
C VAL A 62 15.09 -23.70 -17.98
N ARG A 63 15.52 -24.96 -17.83
CA ARG A 63 16.93 -25.33 -17.93
C ARG A 63 17.29 -25.63 -19.38
N ARG A 64 18.20 -24.83 -19.96
CA ARG A 64 18.72 -25.06 -21.31
C ARG A 64 20.25 -24.99 -21.25
N ARG A 65 20.94 -26.03 -21.74
CA ARG A 65 22.42 -26.16 -21.71
C ARG A 65 23.04 -25.92 -20.32
N GLY A 66 22.47 -26.52 -19.27
CA GLY A 66 23.03 -26.45 -17.91
C GLY A 66 22.87 -25.10 -17.19
N ARG A 67 22.28 -24.08 -17.82
CA ARG A 67 21.90 -22.81 -17.18
C ARG A 67 20.38 -22.69 -17.09
N SER A 68 19.90 -22.19 -15.96
CA SER A 68 18.49 -21.87 -15.72
C SER A 68 18.17 -20.49 -16.29
N HIS A 69 17.22 -20.42 -17.22
CA HIS A 69 16.68 -19.19 -17.77
C HIS A 69 15.26 -18.99 -17.24
N LEU A 70 14.90 -17.77 -16.86
CA LEU A 70 13.53 -17.41 -16.48
C LEU A 70 12.82 -16.91 -17.74
N GLU A 71 11.86 -17.68 -18.24
CA GLU A 71 10.97 -17.24 -19.32
C GLU A 71 9.70 -16.65 -18.70
N VAL A 72 9.37 -15.41 -19.06
CA VAL A 72 8.13 -14.75 -18.67
C VAL A 72 7.18 -14.77 -19.86
N THR A 73 6.02 -15.39 -19.70
CA THR A 73 4.98 -15.43 -20.73
C THR A 73 3.70 -14.79 -20.22
N ASN A 74 3.05 -14.00 -21.08
CA ASN A 74 1.72 -13.48 -20.82
C ASN A 74 0.71 -14.59 -21.10
N ALA A 75 -0.07 -14.98 -20.10
CA ALA A 75 -1.14 -15.95 -20.22
C ALA A 75 -2.48 -15.25 -19.97
N SER A 76 -3.44 -15.43 -20.87
CA SER A 76 -4.82 -15.03 -20.60
C SER A 76 -5.43 -15.99 -19.57
N VAL A 77 -5.92 -15.45 -18.46
CA VAL A 77 -6.59 -16.19 -17.39
C VAL A 77 -8.05 -15.78 -17.38
N ASN A 78 -8.93 -16.77 -17.51
CA ASN A 78 -10.37 -16.56 -17.47
C ASN A 78 -10.86 -16.68 -16.02
N HIS A 79 -11.48 -15.63 -15.53
CA HIS A 79 -12.13 -15.58 -14.23
C HIS A 79 -13.64 -15.78 -14.42
N THR A 80 -14.23 -16.70 -13.66
CA THR A 80 -15.66 -16.98 -13.73
C THR A 80 -16.25 -17.18 -12.34
N SER A 81 -17.50 -16.76 -12.15
CA SER A 81 -18.31 -17.07 -10.97
C SER A 81 -19.75 -17.28 -11.38
N ASN A 82 -20.47 -18.13 -10.66
CA ASN A 82 -21.88 -18.44 -10.92
C ASN A 82 -22.64 -18.49 -9.60
N GLU A 83 -23.88 -18.01 -9.62
CA GLU A 83 -24.79 -18.05 -8.48
C GLU A 83 -26.15 -18.57 -8.96
N GLU A 84 -26.76 -19.50 -8.22
CA GLU A 84 -28.07 -20.07 -8.56
C GLU A 84 -29.05 -19.75 -7.45
N TYR A 85 -30.12 -19.02 -7.79
CA TYR A 85 -31.10 -18.51 -6.83
C TYR A 85 -32.18 -19.55 -6.53
N PHE A 86 -32.68 -20.21 -7.59
CA PHE A 86 -33.63 -21.30 -7.43
C PHE A 86 -33.67 -22.21 -8.66
N TYR A 87 -34.11 -23.44 -8.43
CA TYR A 87 -34.44 -24.41 -9.45
C TYR A 87 -35.70 -25.17 -9.03
N GLN A 88 -36.75 -25.08 -9.85
CA GLN A 88 -38.00 -25.81 -9.65
C GLN A 88 -38.25 -26.68 -10.88
N ARG A 89 -38.65 -27.93 -10.67
CA ARG A 89 -39.02 -28.86 -11.74
C ARG A 89 -40.36 -29.50 -11.43
N ILE A 90 -41.27 -29.45 -12.40
CA ILE A 90 -42.59 -30.08 -12.32
C ILE A 90 -42.77 -31.04 -13.49
N ALA A 91 -43.46 -32.14 -13.23
CA ALA A 91 -43.88 -33.05 -14.28
C ALA A 91 -45.27 -32.61 -14.79
N LEU A 92 -45.35 -32.25 -16.07
CA LEU A 92 -46.61 -31.89 -16.70
C LEU A 92 -47.44 -33.14 -17.03
N LYS A 93 -46.74 -34.20 -17.42
CA LYS A 93 -47.29 -35.53 -17.61
C LYS A 93 -46.19 -36.56 -17.49
N GLU A 94 -46.36 -37.52 -16.60
CA GLU A 94 -45.49 -38.70 -16.51
C GLU A 94 -46.19 -39.91 -17.11
N GLY A 95 -45.43 -40.73 -17.83
CA GLY A 95 -45.86 -42.08 -18.12
C GLY A 95 -45.75 -42.92 -16.85
N GLY A 96 -46.78 -43.71 -16.53
CA GLY A 96 -46.67 -44.70 -15.46
C GLY A 96 -45.56 -45.73 -15.73
N ASN A 97 -45.42 -46.72 -14.84
CA ASN A 97 -44.43 -47.79 -15.00
C ASN A 97 -44.55 -48.51 -16.36
N ASP A 98 -45.75 -48.52 -16.96
CA ASP A 98 -46.01 -49.04 -18.30
C ASP A 98 -46.04 -47.97 -19.41
N HIS A 99 -45.65 -48.42 -20.61
CA HIS A 99 -45.40 -47.64 -21.83
C HIS A 99 -46.39 -46.48 -22.10
N TRP A 100 -45.94 -45.22 -21.95
CA TRP A 100 -46.70 -44.07 -22.44
C TRP A 100 -46.40 -43.80 -23.90
N GLU A 101 -47.34 -44.17 -24.75
CA GLU A 101 -47.39 -43.76 -26.16
C GLU A 101 -48.28 -42.52 -26.30
N MET A 102 -47.67 -41.41 -26.70
CA MET A 102 -48.35 -40.16 -26.95
C MET A 102 -48.92 -40.18 -28.37
N ASN A 103 -50.26 -40.11 -28.48
CA ASN A 103 -50.97 -40.09 -29.75
C ASN A 103 -50.53 -38.91 -30.64
N GLN A 104 -50.64 -39.08 -31.96
CA GLN A 104 -50.44 -37.99 -32.91
C GLN A 104 -51.49 -36.88 -32.72
N GLY A 105 -51.09 -35.62 -32.87
CA GLY A 105 -51.97 -34.47 -32.74
C GLY A 105 -51.35 -33.28 -32.01
N ARG A 106 -52.21 -32.36 -31.59
CA ARG A 106 -51.82 -31.16 -30.84
C ARG A 106 -52.17 -31.37 -29.37
N HIS A 107 -51.17 -31.28 -28.51
CA HIS A 107 -51.32 -31.44 -27.07
C HIS A 107 -50.89 -30.16 -26.37
N GLN A 108 -51.61 -29.78 -25.32
CA GLN A 108 -51.32 -28.61 -24.50
C GLN A 108 -51.26 -29.01 -23.04
N TYR A 109 -50.20 -28.61 -22.35
CA TYR A 109 -49.99 -28.91 -20.94
C TYR A 109 -49.84 -27.62 -20.15
N PRO A 110 -50.80 -27.25 -19.29
CA PRO A 110 -50.68 -26.07 -18.44
C PRO A 110 -49.63 -26.30 -17.35
N PHE A 111 -48.98 -25.23 -16.92
CA PHE A 111 -48.01 -25.26 -15.85
C PHE A 111 -48.12 -24.03 -14.97
N SER A 112 -47.63 -24.15 -13.73
CA SER A 112 -47.50 -23.01 -12.85
C SER A 112 -46.28 -23.15 -11.92
N PHE A 113 -45.58 -22.05 -11.71
CA PHE A 113 -44.46 -21.92 -10.77
C PHE A 113 -44.67 -20.69 -9.88
N THR A 114 -44.23 -20.75 -8.63
CA THR A 114 -44.22 -19.58 -7.73
C THR A 114 -42.78 -19.10 -7.58
N LEU A 115 -42.52 -17.83 -7.90
CA LEU A 115 -41.20 -17.24 -7.71
C LEU A 115 -40.88 -17.07 -6.23
N PRO A 116 -39.63 -17.32 -5.78
CA PRO A 116 -39.22 -16.95 -4.42
C PRO A 116 -39.27 -15.42 -4.21
N ASN A 117 -39.36 -14.99 -2.94
CA ASN A 117 -39.41 -13.57 -2.57
C ASN A 117 -38.04 -12.89 -2.61
N GLU A 118 -36.96 -13.63 -2.35
CA GLU A 118 -35.59 -13.10 -2.24
C GLU A 118 -34.78 -13.44 -3.51
N ILE A 119 -35.13 -12.79 -4.63
CA ILE A 119 -34.42 -12.95 -5.89
C ILE A 119 -34.11 -11.57 -6.52
N PRO A 120 -32.95 -11.42 -7.18
CA PRO A 120 -32.55 -10.14 -7.77
C PRO A 120 -33.32 -9.79 -9.04
N SER A 121 -33.30 -8.51 -9.42
CA SER A 121 -33.78 -8.07 -10.73
C SER A 121 -32.97 -8.71 -11.87
N SER A 122 -33.62 -8.95 -13.00
CA SER A 122 -32.93 -9.41 -14.21
C SER A 122 -31.97 -8.33 -14.71
N PHE A 123 -30.78 -8.75 -15.12
CA PHE A 123 -29.69 -7.84 -15.47
C PHE A 123 -28.86 -8.41 -16.61
N GLU A 124 -28.40 -7.53 -17.51
CA GLU A 124 -27.51 -7.88 -18.63
C GLU A 124 -26.39 -6.86 -18.70
N GLY A 125 -25.15 -7.31 -18.46
CA GLY A 125 -23.95 -6.51 -18.51
C GLY A 125 -22.87 -7.12 -19.40
N ILE A 126 -21.76 -6.39 -19.58
CA ILE A 126 -20.66 -6.77 -20.49
C ILE A 126 -19.97 -8.07 -20.04
N HIS A 127 -19.77 -8.23 -18.73
CA HIS A 127 -19.04 -9.36 -18.15
C HIS A 127 -19.93 -10.32 -17.35
N GLY A 128 -21.23 -10.08 -17.26
CA GLY A 128 -22.12 -10.94 -16.50
C GLY A 128 -23.60 -10.59 -16.64
N TYR A 129 -24.45 -11.50 -16.20
CA TYR A 129 -25.91 -11.37 -16.28
C TYR A 129 -26.63 -12.09 -15.14
N VAL A 130 -27.87 -11.67 -14.89
CA VAL A 130 -28.88 -12.34 -14.04
C VAL A 130 -30.04 -12.73 -14.96
N ARG A 131 -30.29 -14.04 -15.12
CA ARG A 131 -31.29 -14.57 -16.05
C ARG A 131 -32.26 -15.55 -15.38
N TYR A 132 -33.53 -15.44 -15.77
CA TYR A 132 -34.58 -16.36 -15.39
C TYR A 132 -35.15 -17.06 -16.61
N THR A 133 -35.28 -18.38 -16.52
CA THR A 133 -35.60 -19.20 -17.68
C THR A 133 -36.52 -20.36 -17.34
N ILE A 134 -37.43 -20.66 -18.26
CA ILE A 134 -38.31 -21.82 -18.23
C ILE A 134 -37.90 -22.74 -19.37
N ARG A 135 -37.66 -24.01 -19.05
CA ARG A 135 -37.23 -25.03 -20.00
C ARG A 135 -38.21 -26.20 -19.95
N ALA A 136 -38.92 -26.40 -21.04
CA ALA A 136 -39.73 -27.58 -21.25
C ALA A 136 -38.85 -28.69 -21.80
N VAL A 137 -38.94 -29.88 -21.21
CA VAL A 137 -38.16 -31.06 -21.58
C VAL A 137 -39.11 -32.19 -21.96
N PHE A 138 -39.10 -32.55 -23.24
CA PHE A 138 -39.78 -33.72 -23.76
C PHE A 138 -38.82 -34.92 -23.69
N GLN A 139 -38.93 -35.69 -22.61
CA GLN A 139 -37.99 -36.77 -22.31
C GLN A 139 -38.39 -38.05 -23.05
N ARG A 140 -37.48 -38.57 -23.88
CA ARG A 140 -37.70 -39.81 -24.64
C ARG A 140 -36.98 -40.99 -23.98
N ARG A 141 -37.52 -42.21 -24.12
CA ARG A 141 -36.94 -43.40 -23.49
C ARG A 141 -35.60 -43.85 -24.09
N ARG A 142 -35.44 -43.81 -25.42
CA ARG A 142 -34.28 -44.38 -26.14
C ARG A 142 -33.62 -43.40 -27.13
N LYS A 143 -34.01 -42.13 -27.13
CA LYS A 143 -33.53 -41.10 -28.07
C LYS A 143 -33.26 -39.80 -27.31
N TRP A 144 -32.51 -38.89 -27.93
CA TRP A 144 -32.25 -37.54 -27.41
C TRP A 144 -33.55 -36.80 -27.06
N ASN A 145 -33.51 -36.05 -25.95
CA ASN A 145 -34.62 -35.23 -25.49
C ASN A 145 -34.86 -34.07 -26.46
N HIS A 146 -36.11 -33.65 -26.60
CA HIS A 146 -36.41 -32.36 -27.22
C HIS A 146 -36.62 -31.33 -26.13
N GLU A 147 -36.03 -30.16 -26.30
CA GLU A 147 -36.03 -29.13 -25.28
C GLU A 147 -36.39 -27.79 -25.92
N CYS A 148 -37.17 -27.00 -25.22
CA CYS A 148 -37.48 -25.63 -25.57
C CYS A 148 -37.21 -24.77 -24.34
N LYS A 149 -36.57 -23.62 -24.53
CA LYS A 149 -36.20 -22.71 -23.44
C LYS A 149 -36.73 -21.32 -23.76
N MET A 150 -37.33 -20.68 -22.77
CA MET A 150 -37.84 -19.31 -22.82
C MET A 150 -37.24 -18.52 -21.65
N ALA A 151 -36.81 -17.29 -21.88
CA ALA A 151 -36.41 -16.37 -20.82
C ALA A 151 -37.60 -15.48 -20.42
N PHE A 152 -37.62 -15.04 -19.18
CA PHE A 152 -38.58 -14.05 -18.68
C PHE A 152 -37.86 -13.08 -17.74
N THR A 153 -38.46 -11.90 -17.55
CA THR A 153 -37.88 -10.82 -16.74
C THR A 153 -38.46 -10.85 -15.34
N VAL A 154 -37.60 -10.78 -14.34
CA VAL A 154 -37.97 -10.50 -12.95
C VAL A 154 -37.57 -9.06 -12.63
N ASN A 155 -38.51 -8.27 -12.13
CA ASN A 155 -38.26 -6.92 -11.63
C ASN A 155 -38.43 -6.92 -10.11
N SER A 156 -37.32 -6.88 -9.37
CA SER A 156 -37.35 -6.82 -7.92
C SER A 156 -37.56 -5.37 -7.48
N ILE A 157 -38.64 -5.11 -6.74
CA ILE A 157 -38.96 -3.76 -6.27
C ILE A 157 -38.17 -3.49 -4.99
N MET A 158 -37.39 -2.42 -5.00
CA MET A 158 -36.75 -1.88 -3.81
C MET A 158 -37.62 -0.75 -3.23
N ASP A 159 -38.05 -0.91 -1.98
CA ASP A 159 -38.78 0.14 -1.27
C ASP A 159 -37.78 1.08 -0.58
N LEU A 160 -37.61 2.27 -1.14
CA LEU A 160 -36.70 3.30 -0.61
C LEU A 160 -37.07 3.74 0.81
N ASN A 161 -38.33 3.60 1.23
CA ASN A 161 -38.75 3.95 2.60
C ASN A 161 -38.14 3.02 3.66
N THR A 162 -37.62 1.86 3.26
CA THR A 162 -36.93 0.93 4.15
C THR A 162 -35.46 1.27 4.36
N ILE A 163 -34.91 2.19 3.56
CA ILE A 163 -33.49 2.59 3.57
C ILE A 163 -33.40 3.99 4.20
N ALA A 164 -32.94 4.08 5.44
CA ALA A 164 -32.85 5.36 6.16
C ALA A 164 -31.97 6.38 5.42
N GLU A 165 -30.87 5.92 4.82
CA GLU A 165 -29.92 6.73 4.06
C GLU A 165 -30.53 7.36 2.80
N ALA A 166 -31.55 6.75 2.21
CA ALA A 166 -32.19 7.25 0.99
C ALA A 166 -32.81 8.65 1.16
N SER A 167 -33.19 9.01 2.38
CA SER A 167 -33.80 10.31 2.72
C SER A 167 -32.82 11.38 3.17
N MET A 168 -31.53 11.04 3.34
CA MET A 168 -30.52 11.96 3.85
C MET A 168 -29.98 12.87 2.74
N PRO A 169 -29.85 14.19 2.98
CA PRO A 169 -29.18 15.09 2.06
C PRO A 169 -27.69 14.76 1.98
N ILE A 170 -27.08 15.05 0.83
CA ILE A 170 -25.65 14.86 0.62
C ILE A 170 -25.02 16.16 0.11
N GLU A 171 -23.96 16.58 0.77
CA GLU A 171 -23.10 17.68 0.34
C GLU A 171 -21.69 17.14 0.11
N ALA A 172 -21.12 17.48 -1.04
CA ALA A 172 -19.77 17.13 -1.41
C ALA A 172 -19.02 18.38 -1.85
N SER A 173 -17.80 18.57 -1.37
CA SER A 173 -16.93 19.64 -1.83
C SER A 173 -15.56 19.09 -2.16
N ASP A 174 -15.03 19.48 -3.31
CA ASP A 174 -13.67 19.17 -3.72
C ASP A 174 -12.98 20.43 -4.23
N TYR A 175 -11.65 20.45 -4.19
CA TYR A 175 -10.88 21.57 -4.68
C TYR A 175 -9.62 21.11 -5.41
N LYS A 176 -9.26 21.86 -6.45
CA LYS A 176 -8.06 21.61 -7.24
C LYS A 176 -7.27 22.88 -7.44
N THR A 177 -6.02 22.88 -7.01
CA THR A 177 -5.06 23.95 -7.29
C THR A 177 -4.37 23.71 -8.62
N LEU A 178 -4.32 24.73 -9.46
CA LEU A 178 -3.60 24.71 -10.73
C LEU A 178 -2.28 25.49 -10.59
N GLY A 179 -1.16 24.88 -10.97
CA GLY A 179 0.13 25.58 -11.01
C GLY A 179 1.33 24.67 -10.73
N LEU A 180 2.51 25.09 -11.22
CA LEU A 180 3.79 24.43 -11.00
C LEU A 180 4.66 25.30 -10.07
N PHE A 181 5.09 24.71 -8.95
CA PHE A 181 6.21 25.04 -8.04
C PHE A 181 6.44 26.49 -7.53
N CYS A 182 6.12 27.56 -8.26
CA CYS A 182 6.43 28.96 -7.89
C CYS A 182 5.28 29.95 -8.16
N CYS A 183 4.28 29.54 -8.94
CA CYS A 183 3.13 30.36 -9.29
C CYS A 183 1.85 29.55 -9.00
N GLN A 184 1.57 29.33 -7.71
CA GLN A 184 0.29 28.77 -7.31
C GLN A 184 -0.81 29.74 -7.76
N SER A 185 -1.71 29.29 -8.63
CA SER A 185 -2.98 29.98 -8.81
C SER A 185 -3.93 29.49 -7.71
N ASN A 186 -4.80 30.38 -7.23
CA ASN A 186 -5.72 30.03 -6.14
C ASN A 186 -6.63 28.85 -6.59
N PRO A 187 -7.13 28.04 -5.64
CA PRO A 187 -7.87 26.82 -5.95
C PRO A 187 -9.13 27.08 -6.78
N ILE A 188 -9.48 26.08 -7.59
CA ILE A 188 -10.83 25.92 -8.09
C ILE A 188 -11.56 25.05 -7.08
N THR A 189 -12.64 25.55 -6.51
CA THR A 189 -13.47 24.83 -5.55
C THR A 189 -14.78 24.46 -6.22
N ALA A 190 -15.20 23.21 -6.11
CA ALA A 190 -16.50 22.75 -6.54
C ALA A 190 -17.27 22.24 -5.33
N ARG A 191 -18.47 22.78 -5.10
CA ARG A 191 -19.43 22.30 -4.12
C ARG A 191 -20.62 21.73 -4.86
N PHE A 192 -21.14 20.63 -4.35
CA PHE A 192 -22.27 19.92 -4.90
C PHE A 192 -23.18 19.51 -3.76
N SER A 193 -24.49 19.70 -3.92
CA SER A 193 -25.48 19.30 -2.93
C SER A 193 -26.69 18.69 -3.61
N LEU A 194 -27.24 17.67 -2.95
CA LEU A 194 -28.50 17.02 -3.25
C LEU A 194 -29.35 17.00 -1.99
N ASP A 195 -30.66 17.13 -2.17
CA ASP A 195 -31.65 17.09 -1.12
C ASP A 195 -31.80 15.69 -0.50
N ARG A 196 -31.54 14.64 -1.28
CA ARG A 196 -31.59 13.24 -0.84
C ARG A 196 -30.73 12.31 -1.71
N MET A 197 -30.54 11.07 -1.27
CA MET A 197 -29.75 10.06 -2.02
C MET A 197 -30.61 9.05 -2.80
N GLY A 198 -31.86 8.83 -2.39
CA GLY A 198 -32.76 7.86 -3.03
C GLY A 198 -33.73 8.51 -4.01
N TYR A 199 -33.74 8.01 -5.25
CA TYR A 199 -34.65 8.44 -6.31
C TYR A 199 -35.19 7.25 -7.08
N VAL A 200 -36.42 7.36 -7.59
CA VAL A 200 -37.04 6.32 -8.42
C VAL A 200 -37.00 6.67 -9.92
N PRO A 201 -36.98 5.67 -10.82
CA PRO A 201 -37.14 5.93 -12.25
C PRO A 201 -38.39 6.78 -12.56
N GLY A 202 -38.22 7.79 -13.42
CA GLY A 202 -39.26 8.77 -13.77
C GLY A 202 -39.29 10.00 -12.87
N GLU A 203 -38.64 9.96 -11.70
CA GLU A 203 -38.51 11.11 -10.82
C GLU A 203 -37.47 12.12 -11.34
N LYS A 204 -37.49 13.34 -10.80
CA LYS A 204 -36.50 14.38 -11.10
C LYS A 204 -35.59 14.59 -9.89
N ILE A 205 -34.30 14.38 -10.09
CA ILE A 205 -33.24 14.73 -9.15
C ILE A 205 -32.98 16.23 -9.29
N TYR A 206 -33.09 16.98 -8.21
CA TYR A 206 -32.70 18.39 -8.18
C TYR A 206 -31.36 18.52 -7.48
N PHE A 207 -30.35 19.02 -8.19
CA PHE A 207 -29.03 19.26 -7.60
C PHE A 207 -28.66 20.74 -7.65
N ASN A 208 -27.88 21.16 -6.66
CA ASN A 208 -27.19 22.44 -6.69
C ASN A 208 -25.68 22.22 -6.79
N ALA A 209 -25.01 22.96 -7.67
CA ALA A 209 -23.56 22.92 -7.76
C ALA A 209 -22.99 24.33 -7.91
N GLU A 210 -21.94 24.62 -7.16
CA GLU A 210 -21.21 25.88 -7.19
C GLU A 210 -19.76 25.58 -7.54
N VAL A 211 -19.27 26.11 -8.66
CA VAL A 211 -17.87 26.02 -9.05
C VAL A 211 -17.27 27.40 -8.95
N GLU A 212 -16.42 27.64 -7.96
CA GLU A 212 -15.64 28.87 -7.81
C GLU A 212 -14.25 28.68 -8.42
N ASN A 213 -13.92 29.50 -9.41
CA ASN A 213 -12.62 29.53 -10.03
C ASN A 213 -11.82 30.74 -9.51
N LEU A 214 -11.03 30.53 -8.46
CA LEU A 214 -10.10 31.55 -7.96
C LEU A 214 -8.77 31.53 -8.75
N SER A 215 -8.61 30.60 -9.70
CA SER A 215 -7.40 30.47 -10.49
C SER A 215 -7.24 31.61 -11.50
N ARG A 216 -6.04 31.74 -12.08
CA ARG A 216 -5.77 32.73 -13.14
C ARG A 216 -6.17 32.24 -14.54
N GLN A 217 -6.67 31.01 -14.66
CA GLN A 217 -7.00 30.38 -15.93
C GLN A 217 -8.51 30.38 -16.15
N VAL A 218 -8.95 30.65 -17.37
CA VAL A 218 -10.38 30.64 -17.74
C VAL A 218 -10.83 29.20 -17.98
N MET A 219 -11.97 28.82 -17.40
CA MET A 219 -12.53 27.48 -17.54
C MET A 219 -13.45 27.44 -18.76
N HIS A 220 -13.27 26.46 -19.65
CA HIS A 220 -14.03 26.40 -20.92
C HIS A 220 -15.41 25.80 -20.75
N GLY A 221 -15.67 25.12 -19.63
CA GLY A 221 -16.98 24.64 -19.25
C GLY A 221 -16.92 23.69 -18.06
N SER A 222 -18.06 23.55 -17.38
CA SER A 222 -18.29 22.44 -16.46
C SER A 222 -19.23 21.42 -17.10
N LYS A 223 -19.07 20.18 -16.68
CA LYS A 223 -19.78 19.03 -17.20
C LYS A 223 -20.18 18.14 -16.02
N PHE A 224 -21.42 17.69 -15.99
CA PHE A 224 -21.92 16.75 -14.99
C PHE A 224 -22.40 15.49 -15.71
N GLN A 225 -21.93 14.33 -15.28
CA GLN A 225 -22.33 13.05 -15.84
C GLN A 225 -23.01 12.20 -14.77
N LEU A 226 -24.19 11.66 -15.08
CA LEU A 226 -24.78 10.55 -14.34
C LEU A 226 -24.20 9.26 -14.92
N ILE A 227 -23.42 8.54 -14.13
CA ILE A 227 -22.70 7.34 -14.53
C ILE A 227 -23.25 6.15 -13.76
N GLU A 228 -23.54 5.07 -14.47
CA GLU A 228 -23.79 3.75 -13.89
C GLU A 228 -22.46 3.00 -13.81
N ARG A 229 -22.10 2.53 -12.62
CA ARG A 229 -20.94 1.70 -12.38
C ARG A 229 -21.42 0.28 -12.05
N THR A 230 -21.08 -0.67 -12.89
CA THR A 230 -21.35 -2.10 -12.64
C THR A 230 -20.07 -2.80 -12.20
N SER A 231 -20.10 -3.51 -11.08
CA SER A 231 -18.99 -4.32 -10.59
C SER A 231 -19.30 -5.81 -10.73
N PHE A 232 -18.36 -6.57 -11.28
CA PHE A 232 -18.48 -8.00 -11.54
C PHE A 232 -17.45 -8.76 -10.70
N HIS A 233 -17.92 -9.57 -9.75
CA HIS A 233 -17.09 -10.30 -8.82
C HIS A 233 -16.91 -11.76 -9.27
N ALA A 234 -15.69 -12.11 -9.66
CA ALA A 234 -15.27 -13.48 -9.93
C ALA A 234 -14.33 -14.01 -8.84
N VAL A 235 -14.07 -15.31 -8.83
CA VAL A 235 -13.19 -15.92 -7.81
C VAL A 235 -11.80 -15.27 -7.84
N GLY A 236 -11.47 -14.53 -6.79
CA GLY A 236 -10.19 -13.85 -6.60
C GLY A 236 -9.99 -12.55 -7.39
N LYS A 237 -10.98 -12.09 -8.17
CA LYS A 237 -10.84 -10.87 -8.99
C LYS A 237 -12.18 -10.17 -9.22
N THR A 238 -12.18 -8.84 -9.15
CA THR A 238 -13.33 -7.98 -9.48
C THR A 238 -12.97 -7.10 -10.66
N GLU A 239 -13.89 -6.94 -11.60
CA GLU A 239 -13.79 -5.99 -12.72
C GLU A 239 -14.98 -5.03 -12.68
N SER A 240 -14.75 -3.72 -12.91
CA SER A 240 -15.83 -2.72 -12.95
C SER A 240 -15.94 -2.11 -14.35
N CYS A 241 -17.17 -1.82 -14.78
CA CYS A 241 -17.47 -1.08 -16.01
C CYS A 241 -18.29 0.16 -15.68
N GLU A 242 -18.03 1.25 -16.38
CA GLU A 242 -18.78 2.50 -16.23
C GLU A 242 -19.52 2.84 -17.53
N ARG A 243 -20.75 3.30 -17.40
CA ARG A 243 -21.62 3.72 -18.50
C ARG A 243 -22.21 5.08 -18.19
N VAL A 244 -21.93 6.07 -19.04
CA VAL A 244 -22.56 7.38 -18.96
C VAL A 244 -24.04 7.25 -19.36
N ILE A 245 -24.94 7.54 -18.42
CA ILE A 245 -26.39 7.48 -18.60
C ILE A 245 -26.91 8.81 -19.15
N ARG A 246 -26.45 9.92 -18.56
CA ARG A 246 -26.75 11.27 -19.01
C ARG A 246 -25.57 12.19 -18.79
N GLU A 247 -25.51 13.22 -19.62
CA GLU A 247 -24.45 14.19 -19.64
C GLU A 247 -25.05 15.60 -19.77
N PHE A 248 -24.55 16.52 -18.95
CA PHE A 248 -24.93 17.93 -18.92
C PHE A 248 -23.66 18.75 -19.02
N SER A 249 -23.65 19.79 -19.85
CA SER A 249 -22.49 20.66 -20.00
C SER A 249 -22.94 22.12 -20.09
N ARG A 250 -22.16 23.02 -19.50
CA ARG A 250 -22.29 24.47 -19.67
C ARG A 250 -21.02 25.05 -20.24
N GLY A 251 -21.17 26.25 -20.83
CA GLY A 251 -20.11 26.95 -21.53
C GLY A 251 -19.08 27.62 -20.62
N GLN A 252 -18.24 28.44 -21.24
CA GLN A 252 -17.09 29.07 -20.59
C GLN A 252 -17.49 30.01 -19.44
N PHE A 253 -16.75 29.96 -18.33
CA PHE A 253 -16.92 30.86 -17.19
C PHE A 253 -15.57 31.36 -16.64
N ALA A 254 -15.57 32.59 -16.13
CA ALA A 254 -14.37 33.28 -15.69
C ALA A 254 -14.10 33.13 -14.18
N THR A 255 -15.10 33.40 -13.33
CA THR A 255 -14.92 33.51 -11.87
C THR A 255 -15.72 32.50 -11.08
N SER A 256 -16.98 32.27 -11.42
CA SER A 256 -17.83 31.28 -10.77
C SER A 256 -18.92 30.79 -11.71
N GLU A 257 -19.44 29.60 -11.43
CA GLU A 257 -20.58 29.02 -12.10
C GLU A 257 -21.52 28.37 -11.08
N PHE A 258 -22.81 28.64 -11.23
CA PHE A 258 -23.86 28.12 -10.36
C PHE A 258 -24.88 27.31 -11.16
N TRP A 259 -25.07 26.07 -10.75
CA TRP A 259 -26.16 25.20 -11.14
C TRP A 259 -27.18 25.26 -10.02
N GLU A 260 -28.26 26.00 -10.21
CA GLU A 260 -29.32 26.16 -9.21
C GLU A 260 -30.54 25.34 -9.63
N ASN A 261 -30.97 24.42 -8.76
CA ASN A 261 -32.11 23.53 -8.92
C ASN A 261 -32.16 22.86 -10.30
N HIS A 262 -31.02 22.37 -10.79
CA HIS A 262 -30.98 21.72 -12.08
C HIS A 262 -31.61 20.33 -11.98
N ALA A 263 -32.58 20.05 -12.86
CA ALA A 263 -33.38 18.83 -12.80
C ALA A 263 -32.85 17.74 -13.74
N ILE A 264 -32.48 16.58 -13.19
CA ILE A 264 -32.12 15.37 -13.93
C ILE A 264 -33.29 14.39 -13.84
N SER A 265 -33.95 14.11 -14.97
CA SER A 265 -34.94 13.03 -15.02
C SER A 265 -34.26 11.66 -14.97
N VAL A 266 -34.58 10.87 -13.95
CA VAL A 266 -34.07 9.50 -13.79
C VAL A 266 -34.66 8.63 -14.91
N PRO A 267 -33.83 8.10 -15.83
CA PRO A 267 -34.33 7.24 -16.88
C PRO A 267 -34.73 5.86 -16.32
N PRO A 268 -35.42 5.02 -17.11
CA PRO A 268 -35.61 3.62 -16.77
C PRO A 268 -34.24 2.92 -16.63
N VAL A 269 -33.87 2.61 -15.39
CA VAL A 269 -32.60 1.99 -15.02
C VAL A 269 -32.85 0.82 -14.06
N VAL A 270 -31.84 -0.02 -13.88
CA VAL A 270 -31.91 -1.14 -12.94
C VAL A 270 -31.78 -0.61 -11.51
N SER A 271 -32.39 -1.30 -10.54
CA SER A 271 -32.24 -0.96 -9.13
C SER A 271 -30.77 -1.06 -8.69
N SER A 272 -30.32 -0.10 -7.88
CA SER A 272 -29.01 -0.14 -7.23
C SER A 272 -28.82 -1.42 -6.39
N GLU A 273 -27.57 -1.80 -6.18
CA GLU A 273 -27.12 -2.91 -5.31
C GLU A 273 -27.63 -4.31 -5.70
N LEU A 274 -28.33 -4.45 -6.84
CA LEU A 274 -28.93 -5.70 -7.35
C LEU A 274 -29.28 -6.70 -6.24
N ARG A 275 -30.11 -6.26 -5.28
CA ARG A 275 -30.33 -6.95 -4.01
C ARG A 275 -30.52 -8.45 -4.18
N CYS A 276 -29.83 -9.25 -3.37
CA CYS A 276 -29.77 -10.72 -3.43
C CYS A 276 -28.80 -11.31 -4.48
N CYS A 277 -28.04 -10.50 -5.23
CA CYS A 277 -26.95 -10.94 -6.09
C CYS A 277 -25.60 -10.63 -5.42
N LYS A 278 -24.71 -11.62 -5.27
CA LYS A 278 -23.38 -11.41 -4.64
C LYS A 278 -22.27 -11.14 -5.65
N ILE A 279 -22.52 -11.52 -6.90
CA ILE A 279 -21.48 -11.55 -7.94
C ILE A 279 -21.58 -10.38 -8.92
N ILE A 280 -22.67 -9.61 -8.89
CA ILE A 280 -22.87 -8.41 -9.72
C ILE A 280 -23.49 -7.33 -8.85
N ASP A 281 -22.88 -6.15 -8.90
CA ASP A 281 -23.31 -4.97 -8.16
C ASP A 281 -23.46 -3.78 -9.12
N VAL A 282 -24.43 -2.89 -8.85
CA VAL A 282 -24.77 -1.75 -9.72
C VAL A 282 -24.97 -0.50 -8.87
N ASP A 283 -24.16 0.51 -9.15
CA ASP A 283 -24.18 1.81 -8.48
C ASP A 283 -24.41 2.96 -9.47
N TYR A 284 -24.95 4.07 -8.99
CA TYR A 284 -25.12 5.29 -9.76
C TYR A 284 -24.37 6.45 -9.10
N ARG A 285 -23.63 7.22 -9.90
CA ARG A 285 -22.82 8.35 -9.41
C ARG A 285 -23.02 9.57 -10.29
N ILE A 286 -23.08 10.76 -9.67
CA ILE A 286 -23.02 12.03 -10.38
C ILE A 286 -21.57 12.53 -10.28
N VAL A 287 -20.89 12.65 -11.42
CA VAL A 287 -19.48 13.03 -11.48
C VAL A 287 -19.35 14.41 -12.13
N PRO A 288 -18.85 15.42 -11.40
CA PRO A 288 -18.47 16.70 -11.98
C PRO A 288 -17.14 16.56 -12.73
N GLN A 289 -17.06 17.14 -13.94
CA GLN A 289 -15.88 17.24 -14.78
C GLN A 289 -15.70 18.70 -15.21
N LEU A 290 -14.46 19.17 -15.24
CA LEU A 290 -14.12 20.53 -15.62
C LEU A 290 -13.25 20.51 -16.88
N GLN A 291 -13.63 21.26 -17.91
CA GLN A 291 -12.94 21.28 -19.21
C GLN A 291 -11.99 22.48 -19.35
N GLN A 292 -10.80 22.22 -19.89
CA GLN A 292 -9.79 23.22 -20.20
C GLN A 292 -9.34 23.12 -21.67
N ASN A 293 -9.07 24.27 -22.30
CA ASN A 293 -8.63 24.53 -23.68
C ASN A 293 -8.76 23.38 -24.71
N SER A 294 -9.66 23.57 -25.68
CA SER A 294 -9.95 22.68 -26.79
C SER A 294 -8.86 22.67 -27.87
N THR A 295 -7.75 21.95 -27.63
CA THR A 295 -6.95 21.23 -28.65
C THR A 295 -6.34 19.95 -28.09
N GLU A 296 -6.96 19.34 -27.10
CA GLU A 296 -6.90 17.89 -26.90
C GLU A 296 -8.34 17.42 -26.82
N ILE A 297 -8.86 16.94 -27.96
CA ILE A 297 -9.94 15.97 -27.93
C ILE A 297 -9.32 14.76 -27.22
N PHE A 298 -9.41 14.74 -25.89
CA PHE A 298 -9.45 13.48 -25.17
C PHE A 298 -10.76 12.83 -25.60
N ASN A 299 -10.72 12.16 -26.75
CA ASN A 299 -11.39 10.89 -26.80
C ASN A 299 -10.81 10.14 -25.60
N GLU A 300 -11.64 9.81 -24.62
CA GLU A 300 -11.39 8.63 -23.79
C GLU A 300 -11.54 7.37 -24.66
N THR A 301 -10.82 7.34 -25.78
CA THR A 301 -10.14 6.16 -26.26
C THR A 301 -8.71 6.29 -25.72
N SER A 302 -8.45 5.64 -24.59
CA SER A 302 -7.18 4.94 -24.32
C SER A 302 -5.91 5.65 -24.82
N SER A 303 -5.58 6.84 -24.29
CA SER A 303 -4.32 7.52 -24.64
C SER A 303 -3.80 8.54 -23.60
N SER A 304 -4.12 8.35 -22.32
CA SER A 304 -3.28 8.80 -21.20
C SER A 304 -2.62 7.61 -20.48
N ASP A 305 -2.36 6.52 -21.21
CA ASP A 305 -1.75 5.28 -20.72
C ASP A 305 -0.27 5.37 -20.32
N TRP A 306 0.37 6.56 -20.35
CA TRP A 306 1.70 6.71 -19.73
C TRP A 306 1.60 7.01 -18.23
N ILE A 307 0.46 7.49 -17.73
CA ILE A 307 0.12 7.50 -16.30
C ILE A 307 -0.63 6.19 -16.01
N ALA A 308 0.02 5.07 -16.29
CA ALA A 308 -0.40 3.80 -15.70
C ALA A 308 -0.41 3.99 -14.18
N HIS A 309 -1.59 4.08 -13.57
CA HIS A 309 -1.76 3.71 -12.18
C HIS A 309 -1.28 2.26 -12.09
N ILE A 310 -0.08 2.07 -11.57
CA ILE A 310 0.43 0.73 -11.32
C ILE A 310 -0.42 0.19 -10.16
N ASN A 311 -1.50 -0.50 -10.51
CA ASN A 311 -2.35 -1.17 -9.54
C ASN A 311 -1.55 -2.35 -8.99
N LEU A 312 -0.99 -2.14 -7.80
CA LEU A 312 -0.26 -3.16 -7.05
C LEU A 312 -1.23 -3.88 -6.14
N ASP A 313 -1.13 -5.20 -6.06
CA ASP A 313 -1.77 -5.95 -4.98
C ASP A 313 -1.04 -5.68 -3.63
N ASP A 314 -1.67 -6.00 -2.51
CA ASP A 314 -1.10 -5.77 -1.16
C ASP A 314 0.27 -6.45 -0.97
N ASN A 315 0.47 -7.62 -1.58
CA ASN A 315 1.73 -8.33 -1.52
C ASN A 315 2.82 -7.61 -2.33
N GLN A 316 2.50 -7.10 -3.52
CA GLN A 316 3.38 -6.28 -4.34
C GLN A 316 3.73 -4.97 -3.64
N MET A 317 2.76 -4.32 -2.99
CA MET A 317 2.99 -3.11 -2.19
C MET A 317 3.93 -3.38 -1.02
N SER A 318 3.78 -4.51 -0.33
CA SER A 318 4.70 -4.93 0.74
C SER A 318 6.13 -5.18 0.24
N TRP A 319 6.30 -5.67 -1.01
CA TRP A 319 7.60 -5.80 -1.65
C TRP A 319 8.21 -4.45 -1.99
N VAL A 320 7.44 -3.50 -2.53
CA VAL A 320 7.90 -2.12 -2.79
C VAL A 320 8.40 -1.45 -1.50
N GLY A 321 7.70 -1.66 -0.38
CA GLY A 321 8.06 -1.11 0.93
C GLY A 321 9.32 -1.74 1.55
N SER A 322 9.52 -3.06 1.38
CA SER A 322 10.58 -3.81 2.05
C SER A 322 11.90 -3.90 1.26
N LEU A 323 11.86 -3.79 -0.07
CA LEU A 323 13.07 -3.89 -0.92
C LEU A 323 14.19 -2.87 -0.63
N PRO A 324 13.92 -1.62 -0.21
CA PRO A 324 14.98 -0.71 0.22
C PRO A 324 15.80 -1.26 1.39
N ASN A 325 15.15 -1.89 2.37
CA ASN A 325 15.81 -2.49 3.53
C ASN A 325 16.69 -3.67 3.09
N LEU A 326 16.19 -4.48 2.14
CA LEU A 326 16.97 -5.58 1.57
C LEU A 326 18.16 -5.08 0.75
N GLY A 327 18.00 -4.01 -0.02
CA GLY A 327 19.12 -3.35 -0.70
C GLY A 327 20.16 -2.85 0.30
N ALA A 328 19.71 -2.14 1.34
CA ALA A 328 20.57 -1.57 2.38
C ALA A 328 21.36 -2.65 3.14
N LEU A 329 20.75 -3.82 3.37
CA LEU A 329 21.39 -5.00 3.94
C LEU A 329 22.66 -5.38 3.18
N PHE A 330 22.53 -5.58 1.86
CA PHE A 330 23.66 -5.96 1.00
C PHE A 330 24.65 -4.81 0.82
N GLY A 331 24.17 -3.57 0.77
CA GLY A 331 25.01 -2.39 0.72
C GLY A 331 25.92 -2.27 1.95
N ALA A 332 25.38 -2.39 3.15
CA ALA A 332 26.12 -2.25 4.39
C ALA A 332 27.21 -3.33 4.57
N LEU A 333 26.97 -4.56 4.11
CA LEU A 333 27.98 -5.63 4.12
C LEU A 333 29.19 -5.30 3.22
N GLY A 334 28.95 -4.73 2.04
CA GLY A 334 29.99 -4.35 1.09
C GLY A 334 30.71 -3.04 1.43
N ALA A 335 30.06 -2.17 2.22
CA ALA A 335 30.52 -0.81 2.49
C ALA A 335 31.94 -0.76 3.09
N GLY A 336 32.23 -1.62 4.07
CA GLY A 336 33.53 -1.66 4.75
C GLY A 336 34.68 -1.98 3.82
N PHE A 337 34.52 -3.02 2.99
CA PHE A 337 35.52 -3.41 1.99
C PHE A 337 35.74 -2.30 0.94
N LEU A 338 34.65 -1.69 0.45
CA LEU A 338 34.73 -0.62 -0.54
C LEU A 338 35.46 0.61 0.00
N MET A 339 35.10 1.09 1.19
CA MET A 339 35.70 2.30 1.78
C MET A 339 37.16 2.12 2.18
N ASP A 340 37.57 0.89 2.53
CA ASP A 340 38.97 0.57 2.83
C ASP A 340 39.83 0.36 1.58
N LYS A 341 39.25 -0.14 0.49
CA LYS A 341 39.98 -0.36 -0.76
C LYS A 341 40.12 0.90 -1.62
N PHE A 342 39.06 1.68 -1.73
CA PHE A 342 38.99 2.81 -2.67
C PHE A 342 39.04 4.18 -1.99
N GLY A 343 38.85 4.25 -0.67
CA GLY A 343 38.75 5.51 0.06
C GLY A 343 37.31 5.96 0.24
N ARG A 344 37.09 6.85 1.21
CA ARG A 344 35.74 7.22 1.65
C ARG A 344 35.10 8.18 0.65
N ARG A 345 35.87 9.17 0.18
CA ARG A 345 35.41 10.17 -0.80
C ARG A 345 35.03 9.50 -2.12
N PHE A 346 35.88 8.61 -2.64
CA PHE A 346 35.61 7.94 -3.91
C PHE A 346 34.34 7.07 -3.84
N VAL A 347 34.13 6.34 -2.74
CA VAL A 347 32.92 5.52 -2.57
C VAL A 347 31.67 6.39 -2.52
N LEU A 348 31.67 7.50 -1.78
CA LEU A 348 30.52 8.42 -1.72
C LEU A 348 30.23 9.06 -3.10
N MET A 349 31.26 9.40 -3.88
CA MET A 349 31.08 9.88 -5.25
C MET A 349 30.53 8.81 -6.19
N THR A 350 31.04 7.60 -6.14
CA THR A 350 30.59 6.54 -7.05
C THR A 350 29.20 6.02 -6.71
N MET A 351 28.81 6.03 -5.43
CA MET A 351 27.48 5.61 -4.98
C MET A 351 26.37 6.62 -5.31
N SER A 352 26.70 7.87 -5.62
CA SER A 352 25.69 8.82 -6.09
C SER A 352 25.09 8.42 -7.44
N LEU A 353 25.84 7.73 -8.30
CA LEU A 353 25.37 7.30 -9.62
C LEU A 353 24.29 6.20 -9.52
N PRO A 354 24.48 5.08 -8.79
CA PRO A 354 23.40 4.12 -8.52
C PRO A 354 22.19 4.77 -7.84
N TYR A 355 22.39 5.73 -6.93
CA TYR A 355 21.28 6.44 -6.28
C TYR A 355 20.50 7.31 -7.29
N LEU A 356 21.20 7.98 -8.21
CA LEU A 356 20.58 8.73 -9.30
C LEU A 356 19.79 7.79 -10.24
N VAL A 357 20.37 6.65 -10.62
CA VAL A 357 19.70 5.63 -11.43
C VAL A 357 18.45 5.11 -10.73
N ALA A 358 18.50 4.88 -9.42
CA ALA A 358 17.34 4.48 -8.64
C ALA A 358 16.22 5.52 -8.69
N CYS A 359 16.53 6.81 -8.47
CA CYS A 359 15.55 7.89 -8.57
C CYS A 359 14.93 8.00 -9.97
N LEU A 360 15.73 7.86 -11.02
CA LEU A 360 15.26 7.90 -12.40
C LEU A 360 14.39 6.68 -12.76
N LEU A 361 14.76 5.48 -12.28
CA LEU A 361 13.95 4.26 -12.46
C LEU A 361 12.59 4.40 -11.77
N LEU A 362 12.54 4.99 -10.57
CA LEU A 362 11.28 5.27 -9.87
C LEU A 362 10.46 6.34 -10.60
N ALA A 363 11.08 7.43 -11.05
CA ALA A 363 10.40 8.48 -11.80
C ALA A 363 9.81 7.98 -13.12
N ALA A 364 10.50 7.09 -13.82
CA ALA A 364 10.09 6.53 -15.11
C ALA A 364 9.38 5.16 -14.98
N ALA A 365 8.99 4.75 -13.77
CA ALA A 365 8.48 3.39 -13.54
C ALA A 365 7.16 3.15 -14.28
N ALA A 366 7.19 2.24 -15.26
CA ALA A 366 6.05 1.81 -16.05
C ALA A 366 5.50 0.43 -15.65
N ASN A 367 6.25 -0.32 -14.83
CA ASN A 367 5.84 -1.63 -14.33
C ASN A 367 6.36 -1.86 -12.89
N PRO A 368 5.79 -2.82 -12.13
CA PRO A 368 6.23 -3.13 -10.77
C PRO A 368 7.72 -3.53 -10.70
N GLY A 369 8.26 -4.17 -11.75
CA GLY A 369 9.67 -4.56 -11.81
C GLY A 369 10.63 -3.36 -11.75
N MET A 370 10.29 -2.25 -12.41
CA MET A 370 11.06 -1.00 -12.33
C MET A 370 11.02 -0.40 -10.92
N LEU A 371 9.86 -0.47 -10.25
CA LEU A 371 9.75 -0.06 -8.85
C LEU A 371 10.64 -0.90 -7.95
N TYR A 372 10.62 -2.23 -8.13
CA TYR A 372 11.45 -3.14 -7.35
C TYR A 372 12.95 -2.89 -7.56
N ALA A 373 13.38 -2.74 -8.82
CA ALA A 373 14.76 -2.43 -9.15
C ALA A 373 15.20 -1.09 -8.57
N GLY A 374 14.38 -0.03 -8.74
CA GLY A 374 14.67 1.30 -8.20
C GLY A 374 14.79 1.29 -6.68
N ARG A 375 13.84 0.65 -5.98
CA ARG A 375 13.87 0.51 -4.51
C ARG A 375 15.09 -0.26 -4.01
N PHE A 376 15.43 -1.37 -4.66
CA PHE A 376 16.59 -2.18 -4.27
C PHE A 376 17.92 -1.46 -4.52
N ILE A 377 18.11 -0.84 -5.69
CA ILE A 377 19.34 -0.10 -6.03
C ILE A 377 19.50 1.12 -5.11
N GLY A 378 18.42 1.86 -4.87
CA GLY A 378 18.41 2.99 -3.94
C GLY A 378 18.75 2.56 -2.51
N GLY A 379 18.17 1.45 -2.06
CA GLY A 379 18.52 0.82 -0.78
C GLY A 379 19.99 0.42 -0.71
N PHE A 380 20.53 -0.23 -1.75
CA PHE A 380 21.93 -0.66 -1.80
C PHE A 380 22.91 0.50 -1.69
N ALA A 381 22.71 1.55 -2.48
CA ALA A 381 23.52 2.75 -2.40
C ALA A 381 23.33 3.49 -1.07
N GLY A 382 22.10 3.57 -0.57
CA GLY A 382 21.78 4.15 0.75
C GLY A 382 22.46 3.41 1.91
N GLY A 383 22.48 2.09 1.88
CA GLY A 383 23.15 1.24 2.88
C GLY A 383 24.68 1.38 2.88
N ILE A 384 25.30 1.59 1.72
CA ILE A 384 26.73 1.94 1.66
C ILE A 384 26.95 3.34 2.25
N CYS A 385 26.16 4.32 1.80
CA CYS A 385 26.29 5.71 2.26
C CYS A 385 26.04 5.85 3.76
N SER A 386 25.15 5.06 4.36
CA SER A 386 24.86 5.11 5.80
C SER A 386 26.03 4.64 6.67
N VAL A 387 26.92 3.78 6.15
CA VAL A 387 28.15 3.35 6.84
C VAL A 387 29.32 4.30 6.53
N VAL A 388 29.46 4.71 5.27
CA VAL A 388 30.62 5.50 4.83
C VAL A 388 30.53 6.95 5.29
N SER A 389 29.34 7.57 5.28
CA SER A 389 29.15 8.98 5.66
C SER A 389 29.57 9.29 7.11
N PRO A 390 29.08 8.58 8.14
CA PRO A 390 29.51 8.84 9.53
C PRO A 390 30.99 8.49 9.75
N THR A 391 31.51 7.47 9.05
CA THR A 391 32.94 7.11 9.11
C THR A 391 33.81 8.23 8.54
N TYR A 392 33.45 8.74 7.36
CA TYR A 392 34.14 9.85 6.71
C TYR A 392 34.11 11.11 7.58
N LEU A 393 32.94 11.46 8.13
CA LEU A 393 32.79 12.59 9.02
C LEU A 393 33.68 12.44 10.27
N ARG A 394 33.73 11.26 10.89
CA ARG A 394 34.58 10.98 12.05
C ARG A 394 36.07 11.15 11.74
N GLU A 395 36.52 10.74 10.56
CA GLU A 395 37.93 10.75 10.17
C GLU A 395 38.43 12.16 9.78
N ILE A 396 37.57 13.02 9.23
CA ILE A 396 37.94 14.40 8.88
C ILE A 396 37.79 15.38 10.04
N THR A 397 37.01 15.05 11.06
CA THR A 397 36.69 15.95 12.18
C THR A 397 37.67 15.86 13.34
N MET A 398 37.84 16.99 14.04
CA MET A 398 38.63 17.05 15.28
C MET A 398 37.91 16.29 16.40
N PRO A 399 38.64 15.62 17.31
CA PRO A 399 38.05 14.86 18.42
C PRO A 399 37.02 15.64 19.25
N THR A 400 37.24 16.94 19.46
CA THR A 400 36.36 17.84 20.22
C THR A 400 35.02 18.10 19.54
N LEU A 401 34.96 18.02 18.21
CA LEU A 401 33.76 18.30 17.42
C LEU A 401 33.04 17.03 16.94
N ARG A 402 33.60 15.84 17.17
CA ARG A 402 33.06 14.57 16.68
C ARG A 402 31.65 14.28 17.19
N GLY A 403 31.36 14.58 18.46
CA GLY A 403 30.04 14.39 19.05
C GLY A 403 28.99 15.26 18.34
N ILE A 404 29.21 16.57 18.32
CA ILE A 404 28.31 17.55 17.71
C ILE A 404 28.13 17.29 16.21
N LEU A 405 29.21 17.03 15.47
CA LEU A 405 29.12 16.77 14.04
C LEU A 405 28.47 15.41 13.73
N GLY A 406 28.70 14.40 14.57
CA GLY A 406 28.03 13.11 14.47
C GLY A 406 26.51 13.21 14.60
N MET A 407 26.01 14.12 15.46
CA MET A 407 24.57 14.36 15.65
C MET A 407 23.88 14.90 14.39
N PHE A 408 24.57 15.71 13.57
CA PHE A 408 23.98 16.24 12.33
C PHE A 408 23.59 15.14 11.34
N PHE A 409 24.25 13.98 11.36
CA PHE A 409 23.90 12.88 10.46
C PHE A 409 22.44 12.44 10.66
N SER A 410 22.04 12.12 11.90
CA SER A 410 20.68 11.72 12.22
C SER A 410 19.66 12.85 11.98
N THR A 411 20.04 14.10 12.28
CA THR A 411 19.19 15.27 11.99
C THR A 411 18.93 15.42 10.49
N PHE A 412 19.95 15.31 9.64
CA PHE A 412 19.79 15.42 8.19
C PHE A 412 18.97 14.26 7.60
N VAL A 413 19.05 13.06 8.16
CA VAL A 413 18.16 11.95 7.78
C VAL A 413 16.70 12.32 8.06
N CYS A 414 16.39 12.81 9.27
CA CYS A 414 15.03 13.23 9.63
C CYS A 414 14.55 14.42 8.79
N SER A 415 15.43 15.40 8.53
CA SER A 415 15.12 16.52 7.63
C SER A 415 14.81 16.06 6.21
N GLY A 416 15.54 15.05 5.70
CA GLY A 416 15.26 14.45 4.40
C GLY A 416 13.87 13.81 4.33
N ILE A 417 13.49 13.03 5.34
CA ILE A 417 12.16 12.42 5.45
C ILE A 417 11.06 13.50 5.49
N LEU A 418 11.27 14.57 6.26
CA LEU A 418 10.33 15.69 6.34
C LEU A 418 10.19 16.41 4.98
N VAL A 419 11.29 16.70 4.29
CA VAL A 419 11.28 17.32 2.97
C VAL A 419 10.52 16.46 1.96
N THR A 420 10.71 15.13 1.97
CA THR A 420 9.94 14.21 1.13
C THR A 420 8.45 14.25 1.45
N SER A 421 8.10 14.34 2.73
CA SER A 421 6.69 14.40 3.17
C SER A 421 6.02 15.72 2.82
N LEU A 422 6.75 16.84 2.88
CA LEU A 422 6.25 18.14 2.40
C LEU A 422 5.97 18.16 0.90
N MET A 423 6.63 17.29 0.12
CA MET A 423 6.36 17.10 -1.30
C MET A 423 5.21 16.12 -1.56
N GLY A 424 4.55 15.57 -0.53
CA GLY A 424 3.57 14.49 -0.68
C GLY A 424 2.31 14.85 -1.47
N TRP A 425 2.00 16.14 -1.64
CA TRP A 425 0.92 16.59 -2.53
C TRP A 425 1.26 16.44 -4.02
N LEU A 426 2.54 16.22 -4.34
CA LEU A 426 2.99 15.98 -5.71
C LEU A 426 2.82 14.51 -6.09
N ASN A 427 2.73 14.23 -7.39
CA ASN A 427 2.77 12.86 -7.89
C ASN A 427 4.08 12.17 -7.45
N TRP A 428 3.99 10.93 -6.95
CA TRP A 428 5.14 10.16 -6.46
C TRP A 428 6.29 10.00 -7.49
N ARG A 429 5.98 10.00 -8.80
CA ARG A 429 6.99 10.02 -9.86
C ARG A 429 7.75 11.34 -9.91
N LEU A 430 7.04 12.46 -9.73
CA LEU A 430 7.63 13.79 -9.66
C LEU A 430 8.46 13.96 -8.38
N ILE A 431 7.98 13.45 -7.24
CA ILE A 431 8.77 13.40 -5.99
C ILE A 431 10.10 12.67 -6.23
N SER A 432 10.06 11.53 -6.92
CA SER A 432 11.25 10.75 -7.26
C SER A 432 12.19 11.50 -8.22
N ALA A 433 11.63 12.21 -9.21
CA ALA A 433 12.40 13.03 -10.16
C ALA A 433 13.08 14.22 -9.48
N ILE A 434 12.39 14.93 -8.59
CA ILE A 434 12.97 16.03 -7.79
C ILE A 434 14.06 15.47 -6.87
N SER A 435 13.82 14.31 -6.26
CA SER A 435 14.80 13.65 -5.39
C SER A 435 16.09 13.28 -6.10
N ALA A 436 16.09 13.15 -7.44
CA ALA A 436 17.28 12.89 -8.25
C ALA A 436 18.31 14.03 -8.19
N ILE A 437 17.91 15.25 -7.79
CA ILE A 437 18.81 16.40 -7.65
C ILE A 437 19.83 16.18 -6.52
N PHE A 438 19.44 15.55 -5.41
CA PHE A 438 20.31 15.35 -4.24
C PHE A 438 21.56 14.50 -4.52
N PRO A 439 21.50 13.33 -5.21
CA PRO A 439 22.71 12.61 -5.58
C PRO A 439 23.60 13.38 -6.56
N VAL A 440 23.05 14.24 -7.43
CA VAL A 440 23.86 15.14 -8.28
C VAL A 440 24.61 16.17 -7.44
N ILE A 441 23.93 16.78 -6.46
CA ILE A 441 24.56 17.68 -5.49
C ILE A 441 25.66 16.97 -4.71
N LEU A 442 25.39 15.74 -4.23
CA LEU A 442 26.39 14.94 -3.51
C LEU A 442 27.62 14.68 -4.37
N PHE A 443 27.44 14.29 -5.64
CA PHE A 443 28.54 14.07 -6.57
C PHE A 443 29.40 15.33 -6.75
N ALA A 444 28.74 16.47 -7.02
CA ALA A 444 29.42 17.75 -7.21
C ALA A 444 30.15 18.22 -5.94
N ALA A 445 29.49 18.14 -4.78
CA ALA A 445 30.07 18.54 -3.49
C ALA A 445 31.31 17.71 -3.13
N MET A 446 31.27 16.40 -3.38
CA MET A 446 32.40 15.51 -3.10
C MET A 446 33.59 15.70 -4.05
N PHE A 447 33.40 16.40 -5.18
CA PHE A 447 34.52 16.85 -6.01
C PHE A 447 35.39 17.88 -5.28
N PHE A 448 34.81 18.69 -4.40
CA PHE A 448 35.54 19.70 -3.63
C PHE A 448 36.06 19.16 -2.29
N ALA A 449 35.44 18.14 -1.72
CA ALA A 449 35.85 17.56 -0.44
C ALA A 449 37.25 16.88 -0.52
N PRO A 450 38.10 16.99 0.52
CA PRO A 450 39.34 16.22 0.58
C PRO A 450 39.06 14.72 0.84
N GLU A 451 40.01 13.84 0.56
CA GLU A 451 39.90 12.45 1.04
C GLU A 451 40.28 12.37 2.53
N SER A 452 39.82 11.33 3.22
CA SER A 452 40.15 11.08 4.62
C SER A 452 41.68 11.04 4.85
N PRO A 453 42.23 11.86 5.76
CA PRO A 453 43.64 11.80 6.12
C PRO A 453 44.06 10.42 6.63
N TYR A 454 43.17 9.75 7.37
CA TYR A 454 43.42 8.40 7.88
C TYR A 454 43.62 7.40 6.74
N TYR A 455 42.72 7.42 5.75
CA TYR A 455 42.84 6.56 4.56
C TYR A 455 44.10 6.87 3.76
N LEU A 456 44.45 8.14 3.57
CA LEU A 456 45.64 8.54 2.81
C LEU A 456 46.94 8.04 3.47
N ILE A 457 47.02 8.07 4.81
CA ILE A 457 48.15 7.49 5.55
C ILE A 457 48.16 5.96 5.40
N LYS A 458 46.98 5.30 5.53
CA LYS A 458 46.83 3.84 5.29
C LYS A 458 47.26 3.42 3.88
N ALA A 459 47.02 4.27 2.88
CA ALA A 459 47.43 4.05 1.50
C ALA A 459 48.90 4.44 1.21
N GLY A 460 49.68 4.85 2.22
CA GLY A 460 51.07 5.28 2.06
C GLY A 460 51.26 6.67 1.45
N LYS A 461 50.19 7.43 1.23
CA LYS A 461 50.21 8.77 0.60
C LYS A 461 50.35 9.89 1.62
N LYS A 462 51.47 9.90 2.36
CA LYS A 462 51.70 10.85 3.46
C LYS A 462 51.57 12.31 3.04
N PHE A 463 52.15 12.71 1.89
CA PHE A 463 52.09 14.09 1.40
C PHE A 463 50.65 14.57 1.13
N GLU A 464 49.83 13.74 0.50
CA GLU A 464 48.42 14.05 0.27
C GLU A 464 47.64 14.16 1.58
N ALA A 465 47.94 13.31 2.57
CA ALA A 465 47.35 13.39 3.91
C ALA A 465 47.67 14.73 4.60
N GLN A 466 48.90 15.23 4.46
CA GLN A 466 49.28 16.56 4.99
C GLN A 466 48.47 17.67 4.32
N LYS A 467 48.31 17.61 2.99
CA LYS A 467 47.53 18.59 2.22
C LYS A 467 46.05 18.57 2.63
N ALA A 468 45.48 17.38 2.82
CA ALA A 468 44.10 17.21 3.29
C ALA A 468 43.92 17.79 4.70
N LEU A 469 44.82 17.48 5.64
CA LEU A 469 44.79 18.04 7.00
C LEU A 469 44.94 19.56 7.04
N LYS A 470 45.87 20.14 6.26
CA LYS A 470 46.00 21.61 6.16
C LYS A 470 44.72 22.26 5.64
N ARG A 471 44.03 21.61 4.70
CA ARG A 471 42.75 22.10 4.17
C ARG A 471 41.63 22.03 5.21
N LEU A 472 41.58 20.97 6.01
CA LEU A 472 40.56 20.76 7.04
C LEU A 472 40.78 21.58 8.33
N ARG A 473 42.04 21.78 8.73
CA ARG A 473 42.44 22.43 10.00
C ARG A 473 42.81 23.91 9.81
N GLY A 474 43.11 24.33 8.59
CA GLY A 474 43.64 25.65 8.25
C GLY A 474 45.17 25.66 8.13
N ILE A 475 45.69 26.60 7.33
CA ILE A 475 47.11 26.67 6.93
C ILE A 475 48.05 26.88 8.14
N LYS A 476 47.57 27.55 9.20
CA LYS A 476 48.34 27.89 10.39
C LYS A 476 48.39 26.79 11.45
N TYR A 477 47.63 25.70 11.29
CA TYR A 477 47.58 24.62 12.28
C TYR A 477 48.82 23.71 12.18
N ASN A 478 49.45 23.40 13.31
CA ASN A 478 50.56 22.46 13.34
C ASN A 478 50.05 21.02 13.21
N ILE A 479 50.08 20.49 11.97
CA ILE A 479 49.62 19.13 11.63
C ILE A 479 50.57 18.00 12.08
N GLY A 480 51.82 18.31 12.44
CA GLY A 480 52.86 17.32 12.73
C GLY A 480 52.47 16.31 13.82
N PRO A 481 51.97 16.77 14.99
CA PRO A 481 51.51 15.89 16.07
C PRO A 481 50.35 14.98 15.64
N GLU A 482 49.36 15.52 14.91
CA GLU A 482 48.18 14.76 14.47
C GLU A 482 48.57 13.66 13.46
N ILE A 483 49.48 13.94 12.54
CA ILE A 483 50.01 12.95 11.59
C ILE A 483 50.77 11.84 12.32
N ASN A 484 51.65 12.20 13.24
CA ASN A 484 52.41 11.20 14.01
C ASN A 484 51.47 10.31 14.83
N GLN A 485 50.42 10.88 15.44
CA GLN A 485 49.41 10.10 16.16
C GLN A 485 48.65 9.13 15.23
N LEU A 486 48.29 9.57 14.02
CA LEU A 486 47.64 8.71 13.03
C LEU A 486 48.55 7.56 12.57
N GLU A 487 49.85 7.83 12.37
CA GLU A 487 50.83 6.80 12.01
C GLU A 487 51.04 5.80 13.14
N VAL A 488 51.18 6.26 14.39
CA VAL A 488 51.29 5.37 15.55
C VAL A 488 50.04 4.49 15.69
N ARG A 489 48.85 5.06 15.52
CA ARG A 489 47.59 4.30 15.56
C ARG A 489 47.53 3.26 14.44
N LEU A 490 47.88 3.63 13.21
CA LEU A 490 47.88 2.73 12.07
C LEU A 490 48.89 1.59 12.24
N ASN A 491 50.11 1.89 12.71
CA ASN A 491 51.12 0.87 12.96
C ASN A 491 50.68 -0.12 14.04
N LYS A 492 49.98 0.36 15.08
CA LYS A 492 49.35 -0.50 16.08
C LYS A 492 48.28 -1.40 15.44
N GLU A 493 47.41 -0.85 14.60
CA GLU A 493 46.37 -1.61 13.88
C GLU A 493 46.96 -2.67 12.93
N LEU A 494 48.03 -2.33 12.19
CA LEU A 494 48.71 -3.25 11.27
C LEU A 494 49.49 -4.36 11.99
N ALA A 495 50.10 -4.04 13.13
CA ALA A 495 50.78 -5.02 13.99
C ALA A 495 49.78 -5.99 14.63
N GLU A 496 48.61 -5.49 15.01
CA GLU A 496 47.52 -6.27 15.59
C GLU A 496 46.62 -6.87 14.49
N LYS A 497 47.17 -7.76 13.62
CA LYS A 497 46.37 -8.46 12.59
C LYS A 497 45.03 -8.96 13.16
N SER A 498 43.93 -8.43 12.63
CA SER A 498 42.58 -8.84 12.99
C SER A 498 42.23 -10.12 12.23
N SER A 499 42.02 -11.20 12.97
CA SER A 499 41.45 -12.42 12.39
C SER A 499 39.94 -12.38 12.58
N PRO A 500 39.12 -12.81 11.60
CA PRO A 500 37.68 -13.00 11.80
C PRO A 500 37.35 -13.89 13.02
N SER A 501 38.25 -14.80 13.38
CA SER A 501 38.13 -15.65 14.58
C SER A 501 38.23 -14.86 15.91
N ASP A 502 38.74 -13.63 15.89
CA ASP A 502 38.83 -12.78 17.09
C ASP A 502 37.45 -12.32 17.59
N LEU A 503 36.43 -12.29 16.72
CA LEU A 503 35.05 -11.93 17.09
C LEU A 503 34.41 -12.91 18.07
N ILE A 504 34.86 -14.16 18.07
CA ILE A 504 34.32 -15.23 18.93
C ILE A 504 34.96 -15.17 20.33
N LYS A 505 36.06 -14.43 20.50
CA LYS A 505 36.74 -14.33 21.80
C LYS A 505 35.87 -13.54 22.80
N PRO A 506 35.85 -13.91 24.09
CA PRO A 506 34.95 -13.30 25.08
C PRO A 506 35.03 -11.76 25.20
N TRP A 507 36.21 -11.18 24.99
CA TRP A 507 36.42 -9.73 25.04
C TRP A 507 35.79 -8.98 23.85
N ALA A 508 35.58 -9.66 22.73
CA ALA A 508 34.93 -9.13 21.54
C ALA A 508 33.44 -9.55 21.45
N LEU A 509 33.16 -10.80 21.82
CA LEU A 509 31.84 -11.43 21.71
C LEU A 509 30.81 -10.77 22.64
N LYS A 510 31.18 -10.45 23.89
CA LYS A 510 30.25 -9.80 24.84
C LYS A 510 29.79 -8.41 24.35
N PRO A 511 30.70 -7.48 23.97
CA PRO A 511 30.29 -6.21 23.36
C PRO A 511 29.50 -6.40 22.07
N LEU A 512 29.86 -7.39 21.24
CA LEU A 512 29.16 -7.68 19.99
C LEU A 512 27.72 -8.12 20.22
N ILE A 513 27.49 -9.05 21.16
CA ILE A 513 26.14 -9.49 21.52
C ILE A 513 25.30 -8.30 21.98
N ILE A 514 25.84 -7.42 22.83
CA ILE A 514 25.12 -6.23 23.29
C ILE A 514 24.77 -5.30 22.11
N ALA A 515 25.73 -5.02 21.23
CA ALA A 515 25.51 -4.18 20.05
C ALA A 515 24.45 -4.78 19.11
N VAL A 516 24.49 -6.09 18.86
CA VAL A 516 23.50 -6.79 18.05
C VAL A 516 22.12 -6.79 18.73
N SER A 517 22.05 -7.06 20.04
CA SER A 517 20.79 -7.01 20.80
C SER A 517 20.14 -5.63 20.75
N LEU A 518 20.91 -4.54 20.83
CA LEU A 518 20.36 -3.19 20.66
C LEU A 518 19.71 -2.99 19.28
N MET A 519 20.32 -3.52 18.21
CA MET A 519 19.76 -3.46 16.87
C MET A 519 18.50 -4.32 16.73
N ILE A 520 18.43 -5.44 17.45
CA ILE A 520 17.24 -6.31 17.51
C ILE A 520 16.08 -5.57 18.17
N PHE A 521 16.27 -5.02 19.38
CA PHE A 521 15.21 -4.30 20.09
C PHE A 521 14.75 -3.06 19.33
N GLN A 522 15.66 -2.35 18.68
CA GLN A 522 15.31 -1.22 17.82
C GLN A 522 14.29 -1.61 16.74
N GLN A 523 14.49 -2.72 16.03
CA GLN A 523 13.62 -3.12 14.93
C GLN A 523 12.36 -3.86 15.40
N LEU A 524 12.48 -4.67 16.46
CA LEU A 524 11.35 -5.37 17.08
C LEU A 524 10.43 -4.44 17.90
N SER A 525 10.79 -3.17 18.09
CA SER A 525 9.87 -2.14 18.57
C SER A 525 8.69 -1.89 17.62
N GLY A 526 8.77 -2.33 16.37
CA GLY A 526 7.73 -2.14 15.37
C GLY A 526 7.73 -0.77 14.70
N ILE A 527 8.80 0.03 14.85
CA ILE A 527 8.86 1.41 14.33
C ILE A 527 8.55 1.50 12.83
N ASN A 528 9.12 0.64 11.99
CA ASN A 528 8.85 0.67 10.55
C ASN A 528 7.38 0.34 10.25
N ALA A 529 6.81 -0.63 10.95
CA ALA A 529 5.41 -1.00 10.80
C ALA A 529 4.48 0.16 11.20
N ALA A 530 4.75 0.82 12.33
CA ALA A 530 3.97 1.96 12.80
C ALA A 530 4.09 3.16 11.85
N VAL A 531 5.29 3.48 11.36
CA VAL A 531 5.50 4.60 10.42
C VAL A 531 4.80 4.35 9.09
N TYR A 532 4.95 3.14 8.51
CA TYR A 532 4.32 2.82 7.22
C TYR A 532 2.79 2.75 7.28
N ASN A 533 2.21 2.40 8.43
CA ASN A 533 0.76 2.30 8.62
C ASN A 533 0.17 3.47 9.41
N SER A 534 0.95 4.53 9.64
CA SER A 534 0.52 5.70 10.42
C SER A 534 -0.77 6.32 9.88
N VAL A 535 -0.89 6.46 8.56
CA VAL A 535 -2.09 6.97 7.88
C VAL A 535 -3.31 6.10 8.18
N ALA A 536 -3.20 4.78 7.98
CA ALA A 536 -4.29 3.85 8.26
C ALA A 536 -4.71 3.87 9.74
N ILE A 537 -3.75 4.05 10.66
CA ILE A 537 -4.03 4.21 12.09
C ILE A 537 -4.84 5.49 12.34
N PHE A 538 -4.49 6.62 11.70
CA PHE A 538 -5.24 7.87 11.85
C PHE A 538 -6.64 7.82 11.26
N GLU A 539 -6.80 7.24 10.07
CA GLU A 539 -8.12 7.00 9.46
C GLU A 539 -8.99 6.13 10.36
N SER A 540 -8.39 5.05 10.91
CA SER A 540 -9.10 4.16 11.82
C SER A 540 -9.50 4.81 13.14
N ALA A 541 -8.85 5.91 13.54
CA ALA A 541 -9.17 6.66 14.75
C ALA A 541 -10.24 7.74 14.52
N GLY A 542 -10.75 7.91 13.30
CA GLY A 542 -11.75 8.93 12.96
C GLY A 542 -11.16 10.35 12.85
N SER A 543 -9.87 10.47 12.57
CA SER A 543 -9.22 11.78 12.39
C SER A 543 -9.84 12.55 11.22
N THR A 544 -10.26 13.79 11.46
CA THR A 544 -10.71 14.74 10.43
C THR A 544 -9.55 15.44 9.71
N LEU A 545 -8.32 15.26 10.20
CA LEU A 545 -7.12 15.81 9.58
C LEU A 545 -6.74 15.00 8.34
N ASP A 546 -6.39 15.72 7.27
CA ASP A 546 -5.86 15.13 6.04
C ASP A 546 -4.66 14.20 6.32
N ASN A 547 -4.63 13.06 5.64
CA ASN A 547 -3.64 12.00 5.83
C ASN A 547 -2.20 12.51 5.66
N LEU A 548 -1.98 13.43 4.73
CA LEU A 548 -0.67 14.00 4.46
C LEU A 548 -0.26 15.00 5.55
N VAL A 549 -1.20 15.80 6.06
CA VAL A 549 -0.96 16.69 7.20
C VAL A 549 -0.54 15.87 8.43
N CYS A 550 -1.21 14.74 8.69
CA CYS A 550 -0.83 13.84 9.79
C CYS A 550 0.60 13.28 9.61
N ALA A 551 0.96 12.84 8.41
CA ALA A 551 2.31 12.37 8.12
C ALA A 551 3.37 13.48 8.30
N ILE A 552 3.07 14.72 7.90
CA ILE A 552 3.97 15.87 8.09
C ILE A 552 4.18 16.16 9.58
N LEU A 553 3.11 16.13 10.38
CA LEU A 553 3.19 16.36 11.83
C LEU A 553 4.07 15.29 12.52
N LEU A 554 3.91 14.01 12.16
CA LEU A 554 4.75 12.94 12.72
C LEU A 554 6.23 13.10 12.34
N ASN A 555 6.52 13.48 11.10
CA ASN A 555 7.90 13.68 10.65
C ASN A 555 8.52 14.95 11.25
N LEU A 556 7.71 15.98 11.51
CA LEU A 556 8.14 17.17 12.23
C LEU A 556 8.45 16.83 13.69
N ASP A 557 7.60 16.07 14.37
CA ASP A 557 7.85 15.56 15.72
C ASP A 557 9.17 14.77 15.76
N GLN A 558 9.34 13.82 14.84
CA GLN A 558 10.58 13.03 14.74
C GLN A 558 11.83 13.91 14.59
N LEU A 559 11.76 14.99 13.79
CA LEU A 559 12.89 15.92 13.63
C LEU A 559 13.17 16.68 14.93
N VAL A 560 12.15 17.28 15.54
CA VAL A 560 12.28 18.07 16.78
C VAL A 560 12.86 17.20 17.89
N VAL A 561 12.33 15.99 18.05
CA VAL A 561 12.75 15.07 19.10
C VAL A 561 14.16 14.52 18.85
N THR A 562 14.55 14.28 17.60
CA THR A 562 15.94 13.86 17.27
C THR A 562 16.95 14.96 17.60
N VAL A 563 16.61 16.23 17.34
CA VAL A 563 17.45 17.38 17.74
C VAL A 563 17.55 17.46 19.26
N ALA A 564 16.43 17.30 19.98
CA ALA A 564 16.42 17.28 21.44
C ALA A 564 17.26 16.12 22.02
N SER A 565 17.12 14.91 21.46
CA SER A 565 17.89 13.72 21.82
C SER A 565 19.39 13.96 21.72
N SER A 566 19.81 14.59 20.62
CA SER A 566 21.22 14.91 20.37
C SER A 566 21.81 15.77 21.49
N LEU A 567 21.06 16.72 22.03
CA LEU A 567 21.49 17.56 23.17
C LEU A 567 21.43 16.81 24.51
N LEU A 568 20.48 15.88 24.65
CA LEU A 568 20.27 15.11 25.88
C LEU A 568 21.25 13.94 26.05
N VAL A 569 21.77 13.36 24.95
CA VAL A 569 22.64 12.17 24.99
C VAL A 569 23.94 12.39 25.76
N GLU A 570 24.47 13.61 25.70
CA GLU A 570 25.65 13.99 26.46
C GLU A 570 25.32 14.26 27.95
N ARG A 571 24.06 14.59 28.28
CA ARG A 571 23.62 14.90 29.65
C ARG A 571 23.09 13.69 30.42
N LEU A 572 22.18 12.91 29.86
CA LEU A 572 21.50 11.80 30.55
C LEU A 572 22.21 10.45 30.45
N GLY A 573 23.11 10.30 29.47
CA GLY A 573 23.79 9.02 29.21
C GLY A 573 23.00 8.11 28.29
N ARG A 574 23.69 7.14 27.68
CA ARG A 574 23.14 6.30 26.60
C ARG A 574 22.16 5.28 27.15
N ARG A 575 22.49 4.67 28.30
CA ARG A 575 21.69 3.63 28.92
C ARG A 575 20.34 4.17 29.38
N THR A 576 20.35 5.30 30.08
CA THR A 576 19.15 5.95 30.60
C THR A 576 18.19 6.33 29.48
N LEU A 577 18.70 6.92 28.39
CA LEU A 577 17.88 7.31 27.24
C LEU A 577 17.26 6.11 26.54
N PHE A 578 18.02 5.03 26.34
CA PHE A 578 17.49 3.81 25.74
C PHE A 578 16.35 3.22 26.57
N VAL A 579 16.55 3.07 27.89
CA VAL A 579 15.51 2.54 28.79
C VAL A 579 14.27 3.43 28.83
N LEU A 580 14.45 4.75 28.95
CA LEU A 580 13.32 5.70 28.99
C LEU A 580 12.53 5.68 27.68
N SER A 581 13.21 5.55 26.53
CA SER A 581 12.54 5.43 25.24
C SER A 581 11.75 4.13 25.12
N GLU A 582 12.33 2.99 25.49
CA GLU A 582 11.68 1.67 25.39
C GLU A 582 10.46 1.58 26.33
N LEU A 583 10.54 2.15 27.53
CA LEU A 583 9.41 2.20 28.47
C LEU A 583 8.27 3.07 27.95
N THR A 584 8.59 4.26 27.41
CA THR A 584 7.56 5.14 26.83
C THR A 584 6.91 4.50 25.60
N MET A 585 7.71 3.91 24.71
CA MET A 585 7.20 3.17 23.54
C MET A 585 6.30 2.00 23.95
N CYS A 586 6.67 1.26 25.00
CA CYS A 586 5.82 0.21 25.58
C CYS A 586 4.45 0.76 25.96
N ILE A 587 4.39 1.82 26.78
CA ILE A 587 3.13 2.42 27.23
C ILE A 587 2.26 2.84 26.03
N SER A 588 2.87 3.49 25.04
CA SER A 588 2.19 3.89 23.80
C SER A 588 1.63 2.72 23.00
N LEU A 589 2.41 1.65 22.80
CA LEU A 589 1.98 0.48 22.03
C LEU A 589 0.86 -0.30 22.74
N PHE A 590 0.91 -0.39 24.08
CA PHE A 590 -0.19 -0.96 24.86
C PHE A 590 -1.46 -0.11 24.76
N GLY A 591 -1.35 1.22 24.82
CA GLY A 591 -2.46 2.14 24.60
C GLY A 591 -3.09 1.98 23.21
N LEU A 592 -2.26 1.95 22.18
CA LEU A 592 -2.70 1.76 20.79
C LEU A 592 -3.38 0.40 20.58
N GLY A 593 -2.78 -0.69 21.08
CA GLY A 593 -3.36 -2.02 21.00
C GLY A 593 -4.70 -2.14 21.75
N THR A 594 -4.82 -1.46 22.89
CA THR A 594 -6.07 -1.42 23.66
C THR A 594 -7.19 -0.70 22.90
N PHE A 595 -6.89 0.41 22.24
CA PHE A 595 -7.88 1.10 21.40
C PHE A 595 -8.40 0.19 20.27
N PHE A 596 -7.49 -0.44 19.51
CA PHE A 596 -7.89 -1.35 18.44
C PHE A 596 -8.68 -2.55 18.96
N TYR A 597 -8.33 -3.09 20.13
CA TYR A 597 -9.09 -4.16 20.76
C TYR A 597 -10.52 -3.70 21.11
N LEU A 598 -10.69 -2.50 21.68
CA LEU A 598 -12.02 -1.97 22.00
C LEU A 598 -12.84 -1.71 20.73
N LYS A 599 -12.21 -1.18 19.68
CA LYS A 599 -12.86 -0.90 18.39
C LYS A 599 -13.32 -2.16 17.66
N ASP A 600 -12.49 -3.20 17.64
CA ASP A 600 -12.77 -4.42 16.87
C ASP A 600 -13.74 -5.37 17.62
N ASN A 601 -14.00 -5.12 18.91
CA ASN A 601 -14.95 -5.90 19.71
C ASN A 601 -16.40 -5.44 19.48
N PRO A 602 -17.29 -6.33 18.98
CA PRO A 602 -18.67 -5.96 18.66
C PRO A 602 -19.56 -5.71 19.89
N GLU A 603 -19.11 -6.09 21.09
CA GLU A 603 -19.81 -5.84 22.36
C GLU A 603 -19.49 -4.46 22.97
N THR A 604 -18.52 -3.74 22.42
CA THR A 604 -18.11 -2.42 22.94
C THR A 604 -19.09 -1.34 22.49
N ASP A 605 -19.48 -0.46 23.41
CA ASP A 605 -20.30 0.71 23.11
C ASP A 605 -19.60 1.63 22.09
N PRO A 606 -20.20 1.89 20.91
CA PRO A 606 -19.62 2.77 19.89
C PRO A 606 -19.30 4.18 20.40
N ALA A 607 -20.09 4.70 21.35
CA ALA A 607 -19.87 6.02 21.94
C ALA A 607 -18.56 6.08 22.75
N LEU A 608 -18.15 4.97 23.38
CA LEU A 608 -16.89 4.87 24.10
C LEU A 608 -15.70 4.93 23.12
N VAL A 609 -15.79 4.23 21.99
CA VAL A 609 -14.72 4.21 20.97
C VAL A 609 -14.53 5.59 20.36
N GLU A 610 -15.62 6.32 20.08
CA GLU A 610 -15.57 7.70 19.58
C GLU A 610 -14.92 8.64 20.60
N SER A 611 -15.27 8.52 21.89
CA SER A 611 -14.66 9.33 22.96
C SER A 611 -13.15 9.10 23.12
N LEU A 612 -12.66 7.94 22.72
CA LEU A 612 -11.25 7.54 22.77
C LEU A 612 -10.49 7.80 21.46
N GLY A 613 -11.09 8.44 20.45
CA GLY A 613 -10.45 8.70 19.15
C GLY A 613 -9.13 9.49 19.22
N TRP A 614 -8.89 10.23 20.31
CA TRP A 614 -7.62 10.93 20.57
C TRP A 614 -6.47 9.98 20.98
N LEU A 615 -6.78 8.81 21.54
CA LEU A 615 -5.82 7.90 22.17
C LEU A 615 -4.83 7.31 21.14
N PRO A 616 -5.25 6.81 19.96
CA PRO A 616 -4.32 6.34 18.92
C PRO A 616 -3.36 7.42 18.45
N LEU A 617 -3.86 8.65 18.29
CA LEU A 617 -3.08 9.80 17.83
C LEU A 617 -1.97 10.13 18.82
N VAL A 618 -2.33 10.32 20.10
CA VAL A 618 -1.37 10.62 21.16
C VAL A 618 -0.39 9.45 21.36
N SER A 619 -0.88 8.21 21.30
CA SER A 619 -0.03 7.02 21.42
C SER A 619 1.02 6.95 20.32
N LEU A 620 0.63 7.22 19.07
CA LEU A 620 1.55 7.17 17.92
C LEU A 620 2.59 8.29 17.96
N ILE A 621 2.19 9.52 18.32
CA ILE A 621 3.12 10.65 18.49
C ILE A 621 4.12 10.34 19.61
N LEU A 622 3.63 9.90 20.79
CA LEU A 622 4.49 9.54 21.91
C LEU A 622 5.43 8.38 21.55
N PHE A 623 4.96 7.40 20.75
CA PHE A 623 5.77 6.28 20.30
C PHE A 623 6.92 6.74 19.37
N ILE A 624 6.62 7.52 18.34
CA ILE A 624 7.63 8.02 17.38
C ILE A 624 8.61 8.98 18.06
N GLY A 625 8.10 9.88 18.90
CA GLY A 625 8.94 10.76 19.72
C GLY A 625 9.85 9.96 20.65
N ALA A 626 9.31 9.03 21.45
CA ALA A 626 10.12 8.19 22.33
C ALA A 626 11.20 7.41 21.57
N PHE A 627 10.89 6.86 20.40
CA PHE A 627 11.88 6.22 19.54
C PHE A 627 13.02 7.18 19.17
N GLY A 628 12.70 8.41 18.75
CA GLY A 628 13.69 9.45 18.43
C GLY A 628 14.60 9.84 19.60
N ILE A 629 14.11 9.75 20.84
CA ILE A 629 14.89 10.09 22.05
C ILE A 629 16.03 9.11 22.31
N GLY A 630 15.82 7.80 22.14
CA GLY A 630 16.77 6.79 22.61
C GLY A 630 16.92 5.60 21.66
N ALA A 631 15.86 4.80 21.50
CA ALA A 631 15.87 3.57 20.72
C ALA A 631 16.28 3.75 19.25
N GLY A 632 16.12 4.94 18.68
CA GLY A 632 16.64 5.36 17.38
C GLY A 632 18.15 5.55 17.38
N PRO A 633 18.69 6.61 18.02
CA PRO A 633 20.12 6.96 17.89
C PRO A 633 21.07 6.11 18.72
N VAL A 634 20.66 5.61 19.90
CA VAL A 634 21.55 4.93 20.85
C VAL A 634 22.15 3.64 20.30
N PRO A 635 21.40 2.72 19.64
CA PRO A 635 21.97 1.49 19.07
C PRO A 635 23.12 1.74 18.09
N TRP A 636 22.98 2.74 17.21
CA TRP A 636 24.02 3.11 16.25
C TRP A 636 25.26 3.68 16.91
N LEU A 637 25.07 4.54 17.93
CA LEU A 637 26.17 5.11 18.71
C LEU A 637 26.93 4.01 19.48
N MET A 638 26.18 3.15 20.17
CA MET A 638 26.74 2.07 21.00
C MET A 638 27.45 1.00 20.17
N ALA A 639 26.98 0.69 18.97
CA ALA A 639 27.69 -0.21 18.05
C ALA A 639 29.11 0.32 17.74
N GLY A 640 29.29 1.63 17.62
CA GLY A 640 30.61 2.25 17.39
C GLY A 640 31.48 2.42 18.65
N GLU A 641 30.87 2.55 19.83
CA GLU A 641 31.55 2.79 21.11
C GLU A 641 31.95 1.49 21.84
N LEU A 642 31.08 0.47 21.84
CA LEU A 642 31.28 -0.77 22.60
C LEU A 642 32.36 -1.69 22.01
N LEU A 643 32.45 -1.74 20.68
CA LEU A 643 33.33 -2.68 20.00
C LEU A 643 34.81 -2.25 20.10
N PRO A 644 35.73 -3.16 20.45
CA PRO A 644 37.16 -2.88 20.44
C PRO A 644 37.66 -2.60 19.01
N ASP A 645 38.63 -1.69 18.84
CA ASP A 645 39.09 -1.25 17.51
C ASP A 645 39.49 -2.41 16.59
N LYS A 646 40.15 -3.43 17.16
CA LYS A 646 40.60 -4.62 16.43
C LYS A 646 39.49 -5.36 15.66
N VAL A 647 38.27 -5.37 16.18
CA VAL A 647 37.12 -6.08 15.60
C VAL A 647 35.95 -5.16 15.26
N LYS A 648 36.15 -3.84 15.40
CA LYS A 648 35.10 -2.82 15.25
C LYS A 648 34.46 -2.86 13.87
N GLY A 649 35.28 -2.90 12.81
CA GLY A 649 34.81 -2.98 11.43
C GLY A 649 33.80 -4.13 11.22
N PRO A 650 34.22 -5.40 11.34
CA PRO A 650 33.31 -6.53 11.11
C PRO A 650 32.19 -6.62 12.15
N GLY A 651 32.40 -6.22 13.40
CA GLY A 651 31.35 -6.21 14.42
C GLY A 651 30.22 -5.20 14.11
N VAL A 652 30.57 -3.98 13.69
CA VAL A 652 29.59 -2.97 13.25
C VAL A 652 28.85 -3.46 12.01
N SER A 653 29.53 -4.15 11.08
CA SER A 653 28.87 -4.75 9.91
C SER A 653 27.84 -5.81 10.30
N ILE A 654 28.13 -6.68 11.28
CA ILE A 654 27.18 -7.70 11.77
C ILE A 654 25.96 -7.04 12.44
N ALA A 655 26.19 -6.02 13.29
CA ALA A 655 25.10 -5.27 13.93
C ALA A 655 24.21 -4.57 12.89
N THR A 656 24.83 -3.89 11.92
CA THR A 656 24.14 -3.21 10.82
C THR A 656 23.36 -4.19 9.93
N PHE A 657 23.95 -5.36 9.63
CA PHE A 657 23.27 -6.42 8.91
C PHE A 657 22.02 -6.89 9.66
N THR A 658 22.14 -7.14 10.97
CA THR A 658 21.02 -7.58 11.80
C THR A 658 19.90 -6.54 11.79
N ASN A 659 20.26 -5.26 11.87
CA ASN A 659 19.31 -4.15 11.80
C ASN A 659 18.50 -4.16 10.50
N TRP A 660 19.16 -4.12 9.34
CA TRP A 660 18.47 -4.08 8.05
C TRP A 660 17.70 -5.37 7.73
N PHE A 661 18.20 -6.52 8.20
CA PHE A 661 17.51 -7.80 8.05
C PHE A 661 16.20 -7.81 8.83
N LEU A 662 16.21 -7.39 10.09
CA LEU A 662 14.99 -7.30 10.89
C LEU A 662 14.05 -6.20 10.39
N ALA A 663 14.59 -5.07 9.92
CA ALA A 663 13.80 -4.03 9.26
C ALA A 663 13.06 -4.59 8.03
N PHE A 664 13.71 -5.45 7.24
CA PHE A 664 13.07 -6.14 6.11
C PHE A 664 11.97 -7.11 6.59
N VAL A 665 12.29 -7.98 7.56
CA VAL A 665 11.36 -8.98 8.08
C VAL A 665 10.11 -8.31 8.66
N VAL A 666 10.28 -7.38 9.61
CA VAL A 666 9.17 -6.68 10.27
C VAL A 666 8.28 -5.97 9.25
N THR A 667 8.86 -5.21 8.32
CA THR A 667 8.08 -4.50 7.29
C THR A 667 7.35 -5.47 6.36
N LYS A 668 7.97 -6.59 5.96
CA LYS A 668 7.35 -7.55 5.04
C LYS A 668 6.24 -8.37 5.70
N THR A 669 6.40 -8.73 6.98
CA THR A 669 5.47 -9.64 7.67
C THR A 669 4.39 -8.92 8.47
N PHE A 670 4.45 -7.59 8.63
CA PHE A 670 3.51 -6.86 9.49
C PHE A 670 2.03 -7.11 9.14
N VAL A 671 1.66 -6.98 7.86
CA VAL A 671 0.27 -7.23 7.40
C VAL A 671 -0.14 -8.69 7.66
N ASN A 672 0.78 -9.64 7.46
CA ASN A 672 0.54 -11.06 7.77
C ASN A 672 0.33 -11.29 9.27
N ILE A 673 1.07 -10.57 10.13
CA ILE A 673 0.92 -10.64 11.59
C ILE A 673 -0.44 -10.06 12.00
N GLN A 674 -0.82 -8.89 11.48
CA GLN A 674 -2.14 -8.31 11.73
C GLN A 674 -3.27 -9.27 11.33
N SER A 675 -3.13 -9.93 10.19
CA SER A 675 -4.11 -10.92 9.71
C SER A 675 -4.18 -12.18 10.59
N ALA A 676 -3.06 -12.57 11.22
CA ALA A 676 -2.96 -13.79 12.01
C ALA A 676 -3.41 -13.64 13.47
N ILE A 677 -3.11 -12.49 14.11
CA ILE A 677 -3.35 -12.26 15.54
C ILE A 677 -4.17 -11.01 15.86
N THR A 678 -4.62 -10.24 14.86
CA THR A 678 -5.28 -8.91 14.94
C THR A 678 -4.31 -7.73 15.09
N SER A 679 -4.79 -6.51 14.76
CA SER A 679 -4.08 -5.25 14.94
C SER A 679 -3.69 -5.01 16.40
N ALA A 680 -4.62 -5.27 17.34
CA ALA A 680 -4.37 -5.18 18.77
C ALA A 680 -3.24 -6.12 19.22
N GLY A 681 -3.33 -7.39 18.81
CA GLY A 681 -2.31 -8.40 19.11
C GLY A 681 -0.92 -8.02 18.56
N ALA A 682 -0.86 -7.46 17.35
CA ALA A 682 0.40 -7.02 16.75
C ALA A 682 1.09 -5.90 17.55
N PHE A 683 0.35 -4.87 17.98
CA PHE A 683 0.91 -3.78 18.78
C PHE A 683 1.32 -4.24 20.19
N TRP A 684 0.54 -5.10 20.84
CA TRP A 684 0.93 -5.68 22.13
C TRP A 684 2.17 -6.56 22.03
N MET A 685 2.31 -7.34 20.96
CA MET A 685 3.52 -8.12 20.71
C MET A 685 4.76 -7.23 20.64
N PHE A 686 4.71 -6.13 19.89
CA PHE A 686 5.81 -5.15 19.86
C PHE A 686 6.00 -4.45 21.22
N GLY A 687 4.93 -4.15 21.94
CA GLY A 687 4.99 -3.62 23.31
C GLY A 687 5.73 -4.54 24.28
N ILE A 688 5.48 -5.85 24.22
CA ILE A 688 6.21 -6.87 25.00
C ILE A 688 7.70 -6.88 24.62
N CYS A 689 8.03 -6.77 23.32
CA CYS A 689 9.42 -6.64 22.89
C CYS A 689 10.10 -5.41 23.50
N CYS A 690 9.41 -4.26 23.59
CA CYS A 690 9.91 -3.05 24.24
C CYS A 690 10.09 -3.21 25.76
N VAL A 691 9.23 -3.99 26.44
CA VAL A 691 9.43 -4.35 27.86
C VAL A 691 10.73 -5.15 28.03
N ILE A 692 10.94 -6.17 27.18
CA ILE A 692 12.16 -6.98 27.23
C ILE A 692 13.39 -6.12 26.91
N GLY A 693 13.29 -5.21 25.94
CA GLY A 693 14.33 -4.23 25.61
C GLY A 693 14.66 -3.31 26.78
N SER A 694 13.64 -2.84 27.51
CA SER A 694 13.80 -2.00 28.71
C SER A 694 14.53 -2.76 29.82
N LEU A 695 14.15 -4.01 30.09
CA LEU A 695 14.82 -4.88 31.07
C LEU A 695 16.27 -5.15 30.66
N PHE A 696 16.52 -5.40 29.37
CA PHE A 696 17.88 -5.54 28.84
C PHE A 696 18.72 -4.27 29.06
N GLY A 697 18.16 -3.09 28.76
CA GLY A 697 18.80 -1.80 29.01
C GLY A 697 19.08 -1.55 30.50
N LEU A 698 18.18 -2.00 31.37
CA LEU A 698 18.32 -1.88 32.82
C LEU A 698 19.36 -2.83 33.41
N PHE A 699 19.51 -4.06 32.94
CA PHE A 699 20.37 -5.04 33.62
C PHE A 699 21.68 -5.34 32.91
N ILE A 700 21.73 -5.21 31.58
CA ILE A 700 22.84 -5.72 30.77
C ILE A 700 23.63 -4.58 30.13
N LEU A 701 22.96 -3.52 29.68
CA LEU A 701 23.58 -2.42 28.93
C LEU A 701 24.49 -1.56 29.84
N PRO A 702 25.81 -1.45 29.57
CA PRO A 702 26.69 -0.57 30.33
C PRO A 702 26.55 0.89 29.89
N GLU A 703 26.81 1.82 30.82
CA GLU A 703 26.92 3.24 30.49
C GLU A 703 28.31 3.55 29.90
N THR A 704 28.33 4.17 28.72
CA THR A 704 29.54 4.58 27.98
C THR A 704 29.84 6.07 28.08
N LYS A 705 28.90 6.88 28.57
CA LYS A 705 29.08 8.33 28.71
C LYS A 705 30.36 8.68 29.46
N GLY A 706 31.17 9.53 28.84
CA GLY A 706 32.39 10.10 29.43
C GLY A 706 33.55 9.12 29.60
N LYS A 707 33.43 7.88 29.09
CA LYS A 707 34.47 6.86 29.22
C LYS A 707 35.37 6.80 28.01
N THR A 708 36.65 6.52 28.24
CA THR A 708 37.59 6.22 27.16
C THR A 708 37.34 4.84 26.59
N GLN A 709 37.84 4.58 25.39
CA GLN A 709 37.67 3.27 24.76
C GLN A 709 38.32 2.14 25.58
N GLU A 710 39.44 2.42 26.23
CA GLU A 710 40.14 1.45 27.09
C GLU A 710 39.32 1.13 28.35
N GLU A 711 38.71 2.15 28.97
CA GLU A 711 37.80 1.97 30.12
C GLU A 711 36.57 1.14 29.75
N ILE A 712 36.00 1.35 28.55
CA ILE A 712 34.87 0.56 28.06
C ILE A 712 35.28 -0.91 27.89
N GLN A 713 36.45 -1.17 27.30
CA GLN A 713 36.94 -2.55 27.15
C GLN A 713 37.23 -3.22 28.50
N TYR A 714 37.68 -2.45 29.50
CA TYR A 714 37.89 -2.95 30.86
C TYR A 714 36.60 -3.47 31.50
N LEU A 715 35.43 -2.89 31.19
CA LEU A 715 34.12 -3.36 31.68
C LEU A 715 33.81 -4.80 31.24
N PHE A 716 34.34 -5.22 30.09
CA PHE A 716 34.08 -6.55 29.52
C PHE A 716 35.15 -7.58 29.85
N THR A 717 36.34 -7.14 30.25
CA THR A 717 37.46 -8.00 30.68
C THR A 717 37.47 -8.28 32.17
N LYS A 718 36.81 -7.45 32.99
CA LYS A 718 36.64 -7.74 34.42
C LYS A 718 35.78 -8.99 34.58
N LYS A 719 36.38 -10.08 35.07
CA LYS A 719 35.62 -11.24 35.60
C LYS A 719 34.76 -10.69 36.75
N LYS A 720 33.44 -10.67 36.57
CA LYS A 720 32.51 -10.72 37.70
C LYS A 720 32.48 -12.16 38.20
#